data_AF-A0A1D8AGL9-F1
#
_entry.id   AF-A0A1D8AGL9-F1
#
_cell.length_a   1.000
_cell.length_b   1.000
_cell.length_c   1.000
_cell.angle_alpha   90.00
_cell.angle_beta   90.00
_cell.angle_gamma   90.00
#
_symmetry.space_group_name_H-M   'P 1'
#
loop_
_entity.id
_entity.type
_entity.pdbx_description
1 polymer ?
#
loop_
_entity_poly.entity_id
_entity_poly.type
_entity_poly.pdbx_seq_one_letter_code
_entity_poly.pdbx_strand_id
1 'polypeptide(L)'
;MAIYHASMKPISRSSGRSAVASAAYRAGERLTNERDGLTHDFSRKQGVEHVEIVLPEGVNAEWAKDRQALWNAAEFAESRKDARVAREIEIGLPHELTAEQRLELTRAFAQDLANRYGGAVDFAIHAPHSASDVRNHHAHLLMTTRQVTEEGLGEKTHIEWKNVRLLNEGLPTTQMQLRDIRQSWQQHANEHLAMAGLDIRVDHRSHLERGLEIVPTEHMGVHATQMERRGVDVSRTRLDEEAAQRNADLIREKPEQVLTLITNEKSVFDRHDVARTLHRYINDDAQAFRNAFAAVMASPALVELQAEKMNAPAGTELARYSTRELVEIESGMATSAERLNVARTHGVDRRHVEHAIGRQDEAIRSSVASDTAGKVERGELDAGERERQIETARLSDEQRHAIEHITGPERIAAVVGYAGAGKSTMLAAAREAWEAQGYQVHGAALSGKAAEGLEESSGIASRTLASWDYGWQNDRGTLGRGDVFVIDEAGMVGSRQLARFVGEAEKVGAKIVLVGDHEQLQAIGAGAPFRAIAEQIGHAELSEIRRQRVDWQREASVSFATHKTGEGLAAYERHGAIRFNDSREGARGEIVRDYLADREQRPEGSRVAMAHRRADVRAINAEIRTTLQERGELARGQEDQGHLGRELTYQTNDGKRAFAPGDRIVFLQNDRDLGVKNGMLGTVETVEAGRILARLDGAARSGEDGARAISVTMKDYQAIDHGYATTIHKNQGATVDRSFVLSSGTMDRHLTYVAMTRHRDGAQLYAGRDEFKDGKALSSRLSRAGVKETTLDYARDFSERRGVAEQPGISSEIEIPRDRTHVRMERQAQRPSMESEKGGEDLARENRAEDLAPDRQRRSRFAGLKLDRGVAAEGRQPRDGAETAQERPQRAEQRQHGMFAGLQLNVDRGAAQGLREASADARPEREGSLRPPSASAREAPAQAKSGQERPADRLRQPSEFERSVDRFARAWSAAERMERDGLPVLDSQKAELQKAGQQLDQVRSGSARLMVSAMRHDPETAHAMTELSGRERVGQLVAGMDRERAMQADPTVRADRFVQHWQQLDGERQRLHGWQHDEARGKVEGQMRTMAGALERDPQAESIVRSRSQELGISHVRQEQNIAREMERQLTRGRSLGLER
;
A
#
# COMPACT_ATOMS: atom_id res chain seq x y z
N MET A 1 -6.75 -5.75 0.25
CA MET A 1 -5.81 -4.65 0.55
C MET A 1 -5.72 -4.49 2.06
N ALA A 2 -4.66 -3.89 2.59
CA ALA A 2 -4.53 -3.58 4.01
C ALA A 2 -5.74 -2.77 4.51
N ILE A 3 -6.38 -3.27 5.57
CA ILE A 3 -7.53 -2.62 6.23
C ILE A 3 -7.07 -2.16 7.61
N TYR A 4 -7.49 -0.96 8.01
CA TYR A 4 -7.24 -0.48 9.36
C TYR A 4 -8.21 -1.15 10.35
N HIS A 5 -7.69 -1.97 11.27
CA HIS A 5 -8.43 -2.38 12.47
C HIS A 5 -7.57 -2.20 13.72
N ALA A 6 -8.14 -1.51 14.72
CA ALA A 6 -7.62 -1.41 16.08
C ALA A 6 -8.79 -1.14 17.05
N SER A 7 -9.18 -2.14 17.83
CA SER A 7 -10.21 -2.06 18.87
C SER A 7 -9.60 -2.25 20.26
N MET A 8 -10.19 -1.64 21.30
CA MET A 8 -9.63 -1.62 22.66
C MET A 8 -10.72 -1.80 23.71
N LYS A 9 -10.60 -2.84 24.53
CA LYS A 9 -11.68 -3.36 25.41
C LYS A 9 -11.12 -3.69 26.80
N PRO A 10 -11.64 -3.13 27.91
CA PRO A 10 -11.18 -3.51 29.24
C PRO A 10 -11.72 -4.89 29.65
N ILE A 11 -10.89 -5.73 30.26
CA ILE A 11 -11.31 -7.00 30.86
C ILE A 11 -11.68 -6.75 32.32
N SER A 12 -12.94 -7.00 32.67
CA SER A 12 -13.47 -6.77 34.02
C SER A 12 -14.09 -8.02 34.64
N ARG A 13 -13.90 -8.20 35.95
CA ARG A 13 -14.54 -9.28 36.71
C ARG A 13 -16.07 -9.20 36.69
N SER A 14 -16.60 -7.98 36.68
CA SER A 14 -18.03 -7.69 36.50
C SER A 14 -18.61 -8.19 35.17
N SER A 15 -17.78 -8.42 34.15
CA SER A 15 -18.18 -9.07 32.87
C SER A 15 -17.99 -10.59 32.84
N GLY A 16 -17.70 -11.23 33.98
CA GLY A 16 -17.46 -12.67 34.05
C GLY A 16 -16.17 -13.15 33.38
N ARG A 17 -15.28 -12.23 32.96
CA ARG A 17 -13.99 -12.52 32.33
C ARG A 17 -12.88 -12.47 33.38
N SER A 18 -11.99 -13.47 33.39
CA SER A 18 -10.68 -13.39 34.07
C SER A 18 -9.57 -13.06 33.07
N ALA A 19 -8.44 -12.57 33.58
CA ALA A 19 -7.25 -12.35 32.77
C ALA A 19 -6.66 -13.69 32.29
N VAL A 20 -6.49 -14.66 33.20
CA VAL A 20 -5.93 -16.00 32.93
C VAL A 20 -6.71 -16.74 31.84
N ALA A 21 -8.05 -16.77 31.90
CA ALA A 21 -8.87 -17.39 30.85
C ALA A 21 -8.71 -16.69 29.49
N SER A 22 -8.53 -15.36 29.52
CA SER A 22 -8.37 -14.56 28.30
C SER A 22 -7.02 -14.79 27.64
N ALA A 23 -5.94 -14.94 28.44
CA ALA A 23 -4.61 -15.30 27.98
C ALA A 23 -4.57 -16.73 27.42
N ALA A 24 -5.04 -17.71 28.20
CA ALA A 24 -5.09 -19.12 27.79
C ALA A 24 -5.84 -19.30 26.45
N TYR A 25 -6.99 -18.64 26.29
CA TYR A 25 -7.79 -18.70 25.07
C TYR A 25 -7.10 -18.07 23.85
N ARG A 26 -6.29 -17.02 24.05
CA ARG A 26 -5.54 -16.36 22.97
C ARG A 26 -4.34 -17.21 22.57
N ALA A 27 -3.49 -17.55 23.54
CA ALA A 27 -2.29 -18.35 23.30
C ALA A 27 -2.57 -19.79 22.83
N GLY A 28 -3.74 -20.35 23.15
CA GLY A 28 -4.03 -21.78 22.87
C GLY A 28 -3.38 -22.71 23.89
N GLU A 29 -3.20 -22.23 25.13
CA GLU A 29 -2.45 -22.91 26.19
C GLU A 29 -3.36 -23.46 27.30
N ARG A 30 -2.78 -24.16 28.28
CA ARG A 30 -3.46 -24.62 29.49
C ARG A 30 -2.95 -23.89 30.72
N LEU A 31 -3.72 -22.90 31.19
CA LEU A 31 -3.39 -22.10 32.38
C LEU A 31 -4.43 -22.31 33.48
N THR A 32 -4.00 -22.27 34.74
CA THR A 32 -4.89 -22.33 35.92
C THR A 32 -5.01 -20.97 36.58
N ASN A 33 -6.25 -20.56 36.86
CA ASN A 33 -6.57 -19.35 37.59
C ASN A 33 -6.58 -19.66 39.09
N GLU A 34 -5.48 -19.41 39.78
CA GLU A 34 -5.26 -19.73 41.19
C GLU A 34 -6.27 -19.03 42.13
N ARG A 35 -6.83 -17.90 41.67
CA ARG A 35 -7.88 -17.14 42.37
C ARG A 35 -9.19 -17.91 42.59
N ASP A 36 -9.54 -18.84 41.69
CA ASP A 36 -10.78 -19.65 41.77
C ASP A 36 -10.61 -21.14 41.44
N GLY A 37 -9.37 -21.59 41.23
CA GLY A 37 -9.01 -23.00 40.98
C GLY A 37 -9.37 -23.52 39.58
N LEU A 38 -9.82 -22.66 38.66
CA LEU A 38 -10.27 -23.08 37.33
C LEU A 38 -9.08 -23.22 36.35
N THR A 39 -8.84 -24.44 35.86
CA THR A 39 -7.94 -24.68 34.73
C THR A 39 -8.66 -24.45 33.40
N HIS A 40 -8.11 -23.58 32.57
CA HIS A 40 -8.58 -23.27 31.23
C HIS A 40 -7.65 -23.94 30.21
N ASP A 41 -8.11 -25.02 29.57
CA ASP A 41 -7.33 -25.79 28.60
C ASP A 41 -7.76 -25.49 27.16
N PHE A 42 -6.91 -24.81 26.42
CA PHE A 42 -7.09 -24.52 24.99
C PHE A 42 -6.00 -25.13 24.10
N SER A 43 -5.25 -26.12 24.60
CA SER A 43 -4.17 -26.85 23.90
C SER A 43 -4.54 -27.47 22.54
N ARG A 44 -5.84 -27.59 22.26
CA ARG A 44 -6.40 -28.11 20.99
C ARG A 44 -6.84 -27.00 20.02
N LYS A 45 -6.58 -25.72 20.30
CA LYS A 45 -6.92 -24.59 19.44
C LYS A 45 -5.92 -24.51 18.28
N GLN A 46 -6.43 -24.56 17.05
CA GLN A 46 -5.63 -24.31 15.83
C GLN A 46 -5.80 -22.86 15.34
N GLY A 47 -4.90 -22.41 14.47
CA GLY A 47 -4.91 -21.04 13.93
C GLY A 47 -4.21 -20.00 14.80
N VAL A 48 -3.31 -20.42 15.70
CA VAL A 48 -2.36 -19.54 16.39
C VAL A 48 -1.04 -19.57 15.61
N GLU A 49 -0.59 -18.44 15.07
CA GLU A 49 0.68 -18.34 14.31
C GLU A 49 1.87 -18.14 15.27
N HIS A 50 1.71 -17.32 16.31
CA HIS A 50 2.77 -16.97 17.27
C HIS A 50 2.18 -16.52 18.61
N VAL A 51 2.91 -16.71 19.71
CA VAL A 51 2.56 -16.22 21.06
C VAL A 51 3.80 -15.69 21.79
N GLU A 52 3.68 -14.56 22.49
CA GLU A 52 4.83 -13.90 23.12
C GLU A 52 4.41 -12.93 24.21
N ILE A 53 5.22 -12.80 25.28
CA ILE A 53 5.05 -11.75 26.29
C ILE A 53 6.16 -10.72 26.14
N VAL A 54 5.75 -9.49 25.85
CA VAL A 54 6.60 -8.32 25.77
C VAL A 54 6.56 -7.58 27.11
N LEU A 55 7.74 -7.28 27.66
CA LEU A 55 7.87 -6.50 28.90
C LEU A 55 8.29 -5.07 28.58
N PRO A 56 8.03 -4.09 29.47
CA PRO A 56 8.64 -2.77 29.37
C PRO A 56 10.16 -2.93 29.42
N GLU A 57 10.85 -2.34 28.47
CA GLU A 57 12.28 -2.55 28.36
C GLU A 57 13.04 -1.81 29.47
N GLY A 58 14.10 -2.46 29.96
CA GLY A 58 14.77 -2.10 31.21
C GLY A 58 14.23 -2.84 32.45
N VAL A 59 13.05 -3.47 32.38
CA VAL A 59 12.51 -4.29 33.48
C VAL A 59 12.91 -5.76 33.32
N ASN A 60 13.71 -6.31 34.24
CA ASN A 60 14.16 -7.72 34.20
C ASN A 60 13.23 -8.64 35.01
N ALA A 61 11.92 -8.51 34.80
CA ALA A 61 10.91 -9.33 35.47
C ALA A 61 10.78 -10.72 34.79
N GLU A 62 11.74 -11.62 35.01
CA GLU A 62 11.68 -12.99 34.44
C GLU A 62 10.38 -13.73 34.84
N TRP A 63 9.88 -13.49 36.06
CA TRP A 63 8.59 -14.02 36.52
C TRP A 63 7.41 -13.60 35.63
N ALA A 64 7.49 -12.40 35.01
CA ALA A 64 6.45 -11.84 34.17
C ALA A 64 6.47 -12.41 32.73
N LYS A 65 7.51 -13.16 32.34
CA LYS A 65 7.56 -13.89 31.07
C LYS A 65 6.84 -15.23 31.11
N ASP A 66 6.58 -15.78 32.29
CA ASP A 66 5.68 -16.92 32.43
C ASP A 66 4.22 -16.45 32.40
N ARG A 67 3.45 -16.97 31.45
CA ARG A 67 2.06 -16.55 31.22
C ARG A 67 1.12 -16.90 32.38
N GLN A 68 1.41 -17.97 33.13
CA GLN A 68 0.60 -18.38 34.27
C GLN A 68 0.87 -17.47 35.48
N ALA A 69 2.14 -17.18 35.79
CA ALA A 69 2.55 -16.26 36.83
C ALA A 69 2.07 -14.82 36.54
N LEU A 70 2.28 -14.31 35.32
CA LEU A 70 1.86 -12.95 34.94
C LEU A 70 0.36 -12.72 35.17
N TRP A 71 -0.49 -13.61 34.66
CA TRP A 71 -1.93 -13.38 34.69
C TRP A 71 -2.58 -13.77 36.01
N ASN A 72 -1.98 -14.65 36.82
CA ASN A 72 -2.38 -14.82 38.21
C ASN A 72 -1.98 -13.61 39.06
N ALA A 73 -0.78 -13.03 38.88
CA ALA A 73 -0.39 -11.79 39.54
C ALA A 73 -1.33 -10.63 39.18
N ALA A 74 -1.72 -10.50 37.90
CA ALA A 74 -2.70 -9.50 37.44
C ALA A 74 -4.11 -9.69 38.02
N GLU A 75 -4.49 -10.92 38.40
CA GLU A 75 -5.69 -11.17 39.17
C GLU A 75 -5.49 -10.83 40.66
N PHE A 76 -4.45 -11.33 41.33
CA PHE A 76 -4.23 -11.09 42.76
C PHE A 76 -3.98 -9.62 43.12
N ALA A 77 -3.40 -8.83 42.20
CA ALA A 77 -3.16 -7.39 42.39
C ALA A 77 -4.45 -6.54 42.44
N GLU A 78 -5.63 -7.11 42.19
CA GLU A 78 -6.92 -6.44 42.30
C GLU A 78 -7.83 -7.10 43.35
N SER A 79 -8.29 -6.33 44.33
CA SER A 79 -9.15 -6.82 45.42
C SER A 79 -10.66 -6.67 45.19
N ARG A 80 -11.10 -5.87 44.20
CA ARG A 80 -12.51 -5.54 44.00
C ARG A 80 -13.23 -6.49 43.03
N LYS A 81 -14.54 -6.69 43.24
CA LYS A 81 -15.41 -7.53 42.39
C LYS A 81 -15.72 -6.91 41.02
N ASP A 82 -15.57 -5.60 40.87
CA ASP A 82 -15.76 -4.82 39.65
C ASP A 82 -14.42 -4.41 38.99
N ALA A 83 -13.31 -4.98 39.47
CA ALA A 83 -11.98 -4.60 39.00
C ALA A 83 -11.76 -4.87 37.52
N ARG A 84 -11.01 -3.95 36.87
CA ARG A 84 -10.35 -4.19 35.58
C ARG A 84 -9.01 -4.87 35.86
N VAL A 85 -8.82 -6.06 35.30
CA VAL A 85 -7.64 -6.90 35.54
C VAL A 85 -6.63 -6.78 34.40
N ALA A 86 -7.10 -6.76 33.16
CA ALA A 86 -6.31 -6.57 31.94
C ALA A 86 -7.01 -5.59 30.97
N ARG A 87 -6.26 -5.10 29.98
CA ARG A 87 -6.78 -4.36 28.82
C ARG A 87 -6.47 -5.13 27.55
N GLU A 88 -7.50 -5.45 26.78
CA GLU A 88 -7.39 -6.08 25.47
C GLU A 88 -7.28 -5.01 24.37
N ILE A 89 -6.36 -5.23 23.43
CA ILE A 89 -6.16 -4.46 22.22
C ILE A 89 -6.14 -5.46 21.05
N GLU A 90 -6.96 -5.24 20.04
CA GLU A 90 -7.22 -6.18 18.95
C GLU A 90 -6.94 -5.46 17.63
N ILE A 91 -5.99 -5.97 16.84
CA ILE A 91 -5.48 -5.34 15.63
C ILE A 91 -5.58 -6.25 14.41
N GLY A 92 -5.94 -5.69 13.26
CA GLY A 92 -5.93 -6.38 11.97
C GLY A 92 -4.58 -6.18 11.28
N LEU A 93 -3.89 -7.27 10.96
CA LEU A 93 -2.55 -7.26 10.38
C LEU A 93 -2.64 -7.29 8.84
N PRO A 94 -1.90 -6.45 8.11
CA PRO A 94 -1.97 -6.44 6.64
C PRO A 94 -1.58 -7.79 6.03
N HIS A 95 -2.48 -8.40 5.26
CA HIS A 95 -2.24 -9.69 4.59
C HIS A 95 -1.14 -9.63 3.51
N GLU A 96 -0.77 -8.43 3.04
CA GLU A 96 0.34 -8.22 2.11
C GLU A 96 1.72 -8.38 2.76
N LEU A 97 1.79 -8.42 4.10
CA LEU A 97 3.01 -8.69 4.86
C LEU A 97 3.16 -10.21 5.09
N THR A 98 4.39 -10.71 5.03
CA THR A 98 4.72 -12.11 5.36
C THR A 98 4.42 -12.41 6.84
N ALA A 99 4.33 -13.69 7.23
CA ALA A 99 4.11 -14.06 8.63
C ALA A 99 5.17 -13.45 9.57
N GLU A 100 6.43 -13.41 9.14
CA GLU A 100 7.55 -12.78 9.85
C GLU A 100 7.38 -11.26 9.96
N GLN A 101 6.99 -10.58 8.88
CA GLN A 101 6.73 -9.13 8.89
C GLN A 101 5.51 -8.76 9.73
N ARG A 102 4.48 -9.62 9.78
CA ARG A 102 3.33 -9.48 10.68
C ARG A 102 3.72 -9.69 12.14
N LEU A 103 4.67 -10.58 12.41
CA LEU A 103 5.25 -10.77 13.73
C LEU A 103 6.11 -9.57 14.17
N GLU A 104 7.02 -9.07 13.33
CA GLU A 104 7.78 -7.84 13.62
C GLU A 104 6.87 -6.66 13.90
N LEU A 105 5.83 -6.46 13.07
CA LEU A 105 4.83 -5.41 13.24
C LEU A 105 4.07 -5.55 14.57
N THR A 106 3.64 -6.76 14.93
CA THR A 106 2.92 -7.01 16.19
C THR A 106 3.83 -6.80 17.40
N ARG A 107 5.07 -7.30 17.35
CA ARG A 107 6.07 -7.15 18.42
C ARG A 107 6.45 -5.68 18.63
N ALA A 108 6.70 -4.92 17.56
CA ALA A 108 7.04 -3.51 17.64
C ALA A 108 5.93 -2.67 18.29
N PHE A 109 4.67 -2.93 17.92
CA PHE A 109 3.53 -2.24 18.52
C PHE A 109 3.24 -2.70 19.96
N ALA A 110 3.40 -3.98 20.27
CA ALA A 110 3.35 -4.49 21.64
C ALA A 110 4.44 -3.84 22.52
N GLN A 111 5.60 -3.55 21.95
CA GLN A 111 6.74 -2.92 22.62
C GLN A 111 6.51 -1.41 22.87
N ASP A 112 5.97 -0.64 21.91
CA ASP A 112 5.49 0.74 22.13
C ASP A 112 4.51 0.79 23.32
N LEU A 113 3.49 -0.08 23.30
CA LEU A 113 2.51 -0.18 24.38
C LEU A 113 3.13 -0.53 25.74
N ALA A 114 4.03 -1.52 25.79
CA ALA A 114 4.68 -1.95 27.02
C ALA A 114 5.54 -0.82 27.63
N ASN A 115 6.34 -0.15 26.80
CA ASN A 115 7.22 0.95 27.21
C ASN A 115 6.41 2.18 27.62
N ARG A 116 5.42 2.58 26.82
CA ARG A 116 4.61 3.79 27.04
C ARG A 116 3.79 3.73 28.32
N TYR A 117 3.31 2.55 28.72
CA TYR A 117 2.46 2.39 29.91
C TYR A 117 3.17 1.73 31.10
N GLY A 118 4.31 1.07 30.88
CA GLY A 118 5.08 0.36 31.90
C GLY A 118 4.51 -1.00 32.30
N GLY A 119 3.56 -1.55 31.54
CA GLY A 119 2.94 -2.86 31.79
C GLY A 119 3.41 -3.95 30.82
N ALA A 120 3.25 -5.23 31.18
CA ALA A 120 3.50 -6.32 30.24
C ALA A 120 2.37 -6.41 29.19
N VAL A 121 2.72 -6.86 27.99
CA VAL A 121 1.83 -7.06 26.85
C VAL A 121 2.01 -8.49 26.32
N ASP A 122 1.06 -9.35 26.64
CA ASP A 122 0.97 -10.73 26.12
C ASP A 122 0.22 -10.73 24.80
N PHE A 123 0.85 -11.11 23.70
CA PHE A 123 0.22 -11.12 22.37
C PHE A 123 0.15 -12.52 21.75
N ALA A 124 -0.93 -12.75 21.01
CA ALA A 124 -1.12 -13.92 20.16
C ALA A 124 -1.54 -13.47 18.76
N ILE A 125 -0.84 -13.99 17.74
CA ILE A 125 -1.16 -13.78 16.31
C ILE A 125 -2.02 -14.95 15.84
N HIS A 126 -3.04 -14.65 15.03
CA HIS A 126 -3.97 -15.64 14.48
C HIS A 126 -3.97 -15.65 12.95
N ALA A 127 -4.00 -16.86 12.41
CA ALA A 127 -4.21 -17.13 11.00
C ALA A 127 -5.72 -17.07 10.67
N PRO A 128 -6.09 -16.69 9.44
CA PRO A 128 -7.46 -16.81 8.97
C PRO A 128 -7.94 -18.25 9.07
N HIS A 129 -9.18 -18.44 9.51
CA HIS A 129 -9.80 -19.75 9.59
C HIS A 129 -10.30 -20.18 8.20
N SER A 130 -10.37 -21.49 7.93
CA SER A 130 -10.81 -22.05 6.64
C SER A 130 -12.27 -21.77 6.27
N ALA A 131 -13.04 -21.12 7.15
CA ALA A 131 -14.40 -20.65 6.95
C ALA A 131 -14.53 -19.12 7.12
N SER A 132 -13.44 -18.37 6.90
CA SER A 132 -13.38 -16.90 6.97
C SER A 132 -12.52 -16.35 5.83
N ASP A 133 -12.55 -15.03 5.62
CA ASP A 133 -11.68 -14.38 4.63
C ASP A 133 -10.20 -14.77 4.85
N VAL A 134 -9.58 -15.33 3.82
CA VAL A 134 -8.16 -15.74 3.79
C VAL A 134 -7.18 -14.58 3.96
N ARG A 135 -7.68 -13.34 4.06
CA ARG A 135 -6.92 -12.13 4.37
C ARG A 135 -7.00 -11.71 5.86
N ASN A 136 -7.81 -12.38 6.67
CA ASN A 136 -8.00 -12.10 8.10
C ASN A 136 -6.83 -12.64 8.94
N HIS A 137 -5.69 -11.94 8.89
CA HIS A 137 -4.67 -12.05 9.95
C HIS A 137 -4.94 -10.98 11.00
N HIS A 138 -4.94 -11.37 12.28
CA HIS A 138 -5.16 -10.45 13.39
C HIS A 138 -4.28 -10.83 14.59
N ALA A 139 -4.05 -9.89 15.50
CA ALA A 139 -3.45 -10.16 16.79
C ALA A 139 -4.34 -9.64 17.92
N HIS A 140 -4.42 -10.42 19.00
CA HIS A 140 -4.89 -9.93 20.29
C HIS A 140 -3.68 -9.66 21.18
N LEU A 141 -3.55 -8.44 21.66
CA LEU A 141 -2.58 -7.99 22.65
C LEU A 141 -3.33 -7.79 23.98
N LEU A 142 -2.76 -8.31 25.07
CA LEU A 142 -3.35 -8.25 26.40
C LEU A 142 -2.38 -7.57 27.35
N MET A 143 -2.70 -6.35 27.77
CA MET A 143 -1.86 -5.50 28.60
C MET A 143 -2.28 -5.54 30.07
N THR A 144 -1.30 -5.56 31.00
CA THR A 144 -1.58 -5.47 32.43
C THR A 144 -2.16 -4.09 32.80
N THR A 145 -3.11 -4.04 33.75
CA THR A 145 -3.62 -2.75 34.25
C THR A 145 -2.67 -2.05 35.24
N ARG A 146 -1.54 -2.69 35.56
CA ARG A 146 -0.49 -2.22 36.47
C ARG A 146 0.87 -2.33 35.82
N GLN A 147 1.78 -1.51 36.30
CA GLN A 147 3.18 -1.54 35.88
C GLN A 147 3.86 -2.81 36.39
N VAL A 148 4.81 -3.32 35.62
CA VAL A 148 5.61 -4.51 35.97
C VAL A 148 6.94 -4.06 36.58
N THR A 149 7.33 -4.69 37.68
CA THR A 149 8.63 -4.51 38.33
C THR A 149 9.28 -5.88 38.54
N GLU A 150 10.57 -5.88 38.89
CA GLU A 150 11.31 -7.13 39.16
C GLU A 150 10.69 -7.93 40.33
N GLU A 151 10.04 -7.25 41.29
CA GLU A 151 9.38 -7.85 42.45
C GLU A 151 7.90 -8.21 42.24
N GLY A 152 7.20 -7.64 41.24
CA GLY A 152 5.76 -7.89 41.04
C GLY A 152 5.01 -6.84 40.21
N LEU A 153 3.71 -6.69 40.46
CA LEU A 153 2.90 -5.64 39.84
C LEU A 153 2.75 -4.43 40.76
N GLY A 154 3.24 -3.27 40.30
CA GLY A 154 3.22 -2.01 41.03
C GLY A 154 1.96 -1.18 40.80
N GLU A 155 2.17 0.12 40.57
CA GLU A 155 1.10 1.11 40.40
C GLU A 155 0.22 0.88 39.18
N LYS A 156 -1.01 1.42 39.21
CA LYS A 156 -1.91 1.38 38.04
C LYS A 156 -1.29 2.15 36.88
N THR A 157 -1.31 1.58 35.67
CA THR A 157 -0.86 2.27 34.47
C THR A 157 -1.72 3.51 34.20
N HIS A 158 -1.14 4.59 33.67
CA HIS A 158 -1.82 5.89 33.63
C HIS A 158 -3.08 5.92 32.73
N ILE A 159 -3.18 5.01 31.76
CA ILE A 159 -4.40 4.79 30.95
C ILE A 159 -5.60 4.29 31.78
N GLU A 160 -5.38 3.71 32.96
CA GLU A 160 -6.43 3.30 33.90
C GLU A 160 -6.74 4.35 34.98
N TRP A 161 -6.07 5.51 34.97
CA TRP A 161 -6.37 6.60 35.89
C TRP A 161 -7.67 7.33 35.49
N LYS A 162 -8.27 8.05 36.44
CA LYS A 162 -9.41 8.93 36.17
C LYS A 162 -8.93 10.17 35.41
N ASN A 163 -9.68 10.64 34.40
CA ASN A 163 -9.39 11.88 33.65
C ASN A 163 -9.05 13.09 34.54
N VAL A 164 -9.69 13.24 35.70
CA VAL A 164 -9.39 14.33 36.66
C VAL A 164 -7.95 14.26 37.19
N ARG A 165 -7.40 13.06 37.43
CA ARG A 165 -5.99 12.92 37.80
C ARG A 165 -5.10 13.23 36.60
N LEU A 166 -5.39 12.66 35.43
CA LEU A 166 -4.60 12.88 34.21
C LEU A 166 -4.42 14.38 33.91
N LEU A 167 -5.52 15.15 33.89
CA LEU A 167 -5.48 16.59 33.62
C LEU A 167 -4.70 17.38 34.70
N ASN A 168 -4.77 16.98 35.97
CA ASN A 168 -4.01 17.62 37.04
C ASN A 168 -2.49 17.34 36.94
N GLU A 169 -2.10 16.21 36.36
CA GLU A 169 -0.70 15.79 36.14
C GLU A 169 -0.18 16.27 34.76
N GLY A 170 -0.96 17.09 34.04
CA GLY A 170 -0.62 17.58 32.69
C GLY A 170 -0.77 16.54 31.56
N LEU A 171 -1.32 15.36 31.85
CA LEU A 171 -1.41 14.23 30.93
C LEU A 171 -2.71 14.25 30.08
N PRO A 172 -2.67 13.75 28.84
CA PRO A 172 -3.85 13.61 27.99
C PRO A 172 -4.90 12.69 28.62
N THR A 173 -6.19 12.98 28.37
CA THR A 173 -7.31 12.15 28.87
C THR A 173 -7.26 10.73 28.31
N THR A 174 -7.94 9.76 28.96
CA THR A 174 -7.99 8.37 28.47
C THR A 174 -8.52 8.27 27.03
N GLN A 175 -9.44 9.14 26.60
CA GLN A 175 -9.92 9.15 25.21
C GLN A 175 -8.84 9.64 24.23
N MET A 176 -8.06 10.65 24.60
CA MET A 176 -6.92 11.11 23.80
C MET A 176 -5.86 10.01 23.69
N GLN A 177 -5.47 9.39 24.80
CA GLN A 177 -4.52 8.26 24.81
C GLN A 177 -4.99 7.10 23.92
N LEU A 178 -6.30 6.78 23.90
CA LEU A 178 -6.85 5.76 23.00
C LEU A 178 -6.81 6.19 21.52
N ARG A 179 -6.90 7.49 21.20
CA ARG A 179 -6.67 7.97 19.84
C ARG A 179 -5.18 7.92 19.48
N ASP A 180 -4.29 8.24 20.40
CA ASP A 180 -2.84 8.15 20.19
C ASP A 180 -2.39 6.71 19.95
N ILE A 181 -2.95 5.72 20.66
CA ILE A 181 -2.68 4.29 20.40
C ILE A 181 -3.16 3.90 19.00
N ARG A 182 -4.33 4.41 18.56
CA ARG A 182 -4.80 4.20 17.18
C ARG A 182 -3.86 4.84 16.15
N GLN A 183 -3.35 6.04 16.41
CA GLN A 183 -2.39 6.73 15.55
C GLN A 183 -1.04 6.01 15.51
N SER A 184 -0.53 5.54 16.66
CA SER A 184 0.65 4.66 16.76
C SER A 184 0.45 3.39 15.91
N TRP A 185 -0.69 2.71 16.02
CA TRP A 185 -0.97 1.53 15.18
C TRP A 185 -0.96 1.84 13.67
N GLN A 186 -1.57 2.96 13.24
CA GLN A 186 -1.44 3.40 11.84
C GLN A 186 0.03 3.57 11.48
N GLN A 187 0.81 4.23 12.33
CA GLN A 187 2.19 4.55 12.04
C GLN A 187 3.01 3.25 11.91
N HIS A 188 2.98 2.35 12.89
CA HIS A 188 3.65 1.06 12.79
C HIS A 188 3.20 0.27 11.54
N ALA A 189 1.89 0.17 11.26
CA ALA A 189 1.39 -0.57 10.10
C ALA A 189 1.81 0.06 8.75
N ASN A 190 1.72 1.39 8.61
CA ASN A 190 2.18 2.10 7.41
C ASN A 190 3.68 2.01 7.22
N GLU A 191 4.44 2.08 8.32
CA GLU A 191 5.88 1.94 8.27
C GLU A 191 6.27 0.52 7.85
N HIS A 192 5.63 -0.54 8.36
CA HIS A 192 5.84 -1.94 7.92
C HIS A 192 5.41 -2.20 6.47
N LEU A 193 4.28 -1.63 6.01
CA LEU A 193 3.89 -1.66 4.59
C LEU A 193 4.94 -0.97 3.69
N ALA A 194 5.48 0.17 4.12
CA ALA A 194 6.60 0.81 3.44
C ALA A 194 7.91 -0.02 3.56
N MET A 195 8.16 -0.75 4.66
CA MET A 195 9.29 -1.69 4.76
C MET A 195 9.21 -2.79 3.70
N ALA A 196 8.00 -3.31 3.42
CA ALA A 196 7.78 -4.29 2.36
C ALA A 196 7.88 -3.71 0.93
N GLY A 197 8.03 -2.39 0.78
CA GLY A 197 8.03 -1.71 -0.52
C GLY A 197 6.65 -1.65 -1.18
N LEU A 198 5.58 -1.73 -0.37
CA LEU A 198 4.20 -1.59 -0.81
C LEU A 198 3.79 -0.11 -0.71
N ASP A 199 3.15 0.44 -1.74
CA ASP A 199 2.59 1.79 -1.70
C ASP A 199 1.15 1.84 -1.14
N ILE A 200 0.84 0.92 -0.23
CA ILE A 200 -0.45 0.81 0.44
C ILE A 200 -0.35 1.48 1.81
N ARG A 201 -1.33 2.29 2.17
CA ARG A 201 -1.42 2.95 3.49
C ARG A 201 -2.80 2.74 4.12
N VAL A 202 -2.81 2.72 5.44
CA VAL A 202 -3.97 2.73 6.34
C VAL A 202 -4.07 4.09 7.05
N ASP A 203 -5.27 4.43 7.54
CA ASP A 203 -5.56 5.68 8.27
C ASP A 203 -6.32 5.34 9.56
N HIS A 204 -5.86 5.86 10.70
CA HIS A 204 -6.44 5.64 12.02
C HIS A 204 -7.73 6.43 12.27
N ARG A 205 -7.92 7.52 11.52
CA ARG A 205 -9.12 8.36 11.62
C ARG A 205 -10.33 7.52 11.22
N SER A 206 -11.39 7.62 12.02
CA SER A 206 -12.69 7.06 11.64
C SER A 206 -13.13 7.61 10.28
N HIS A 207 -14.02 6.88 9.59
CA HIS A 207 -14.59 7.41 8.35
C HIS A 207 -15.24 8.78 8.59
N LEU A 208 -15.96 8.96 9.71
CA LEU A 208 -16.51 10.26 10.14
C LEU A 208 -15.47 11.38 10.25
N GLU A 209 -14.31 11.15 10.89
CA GLU A 209 -13.20 12.13 10.97
C GLU A 209 -12.51 12.41 9.62
N ARG A 210 -12.82 11.62 8.58
CA ARG A 210 -12.36 11.80 7.20
C ARG A 210 -13.43 12.41 6.29
N GLY A 211 -14.59 12.81 6.83
CA GLY A 211 -15.75 13.25 6.06
C GLY A 211 -16.50 12.12 5.33
N LEU A 212 -16.17 10.87 5.66
CA LEU A 212 -16.74 9.68 5.03
C LEU A 212 -17.90 9.12 5.88
N GLU A 213 -19.02 8.85 5.22
CA GLU A 213 -20.19 8.19 5.79
C GLU A 213 -20.13 6.65 5.62
N ILE A 214 -19.22 6.15 4.78
CA ILE A 214 -18.98 4.70 4.60
C ILE A 214 -18.76 4.04 5.96
N VAL A 215 -19.49 2.95 6.21
CA VAL A 215 -19.38 2.16 7.42
C VAL A 215 -18.19 1.21 7.25
N PRO A 216 -17.25 1.11 8.21
CA PRO A 216 -16.24 0.05 8.14
C PRO A 216 -16.94 -1.31 8.18
N THR A 217 -16.60 -2.22 7.27
CA THR A 217 -17.02 -3.63 7.36
C THR A 217 -16.46 -4.25 8.65
N GLU A 218 -17.27 -5.03 9.36
CA GLU A 218 -16.92 -5.59 10.67
C GLU A 218 -16.19 -6.92 10.49
N HIS A 219 -14.86 -6.87 10.69
CA HIS A 219 -14.00 -8.05 10.65
C HIS A 219 -14.50 -9.15 11.58
N MET A 220 -14.72 -10.36 11.05
CA MET A 220 -15.31 -11.48 11.80
C MET A 220 -14.48 -11.89 13.03
N GLY A 221 -14.90 -11.40 14.21
CA GLY A 221 -14.29 -11.76 15.49
C GLY A 221 -14.78 -13.09 16.05
N VAL A 222 -13.87 -13.87 16.64
CA VAL A 222 -14.11 -15.26 17.11
C VAL A 222 -15.23 -15.39 18.16
N HIS A 223 -15.59 -14.28 18.82
CA HIS A 223 -16.75 -14.21 19.73
C HIS A 223 -18.08 -14.52 19.04
N ALA A 224 -18.23 -14.25 17.74
CA ALA A 224 -19.37 -14.73 16.97
C ALA A 224 -19.34 -16.26 16.93
N THR A 225 -18.31 -16.87 16.35
CA THR A 225 -18.17 -18.32 16.14
C THR A 225 -18.38 -19.16 17.41
N GLN A 226 -18.05 -18.63 18.60
CA GLN A 226 -18.29 -19.33 19.86
C GLN A 226 -19.75 -19.39 20.33
N MET A 227 -20.63 -18.46 19.93
CA MET A 227 -22.06 -18.48 20.35
C MET A 227 -22.86 -19.54 19.58
N GLU A 228 -22.51 -19.80 18.32
CA GLU A 228 -23.06 -20.87 17.48
C GLU A 228 -22.87 -22.24 18.13
N ARG A 229 -21.65 -22.50 18.62
CA ARG A 229 -21.27 -23.73 19.33
C ARG A 229 -21.93 -23.87 20.70
N ARG A 230 -22.77 -22.90 21.12
CA ARG A 230 -23.60 -22.93 22.32
C ARG A 230 -25.10 -22.94 22.03
N GLY A 231 -25.51 -23.00 20.76
CA GLY A 231 -26.92 -23.06 20.36
C GLY A 231 -27.74 -21.80 20.67
N VAL A 232 -27.07 -20.66 20.89
CA VAL A 232 -27.76 -19.37 21.06
C VAL A 232 -28.03 -18.80 19.67
N ASP A 233 -29.30 -18.64 19.32
CA ASP A 233 -29.70 -18.03 18.06
C ASP A 233 -29.35 -16.54 18.07
N VAL A 234 -28.34 -16.20 17.28
CA VAL A 234 -27.89 -14.84 16.98
C VAL A 234 -27.96 -14.74 15.45
N SER A 235 -28.56 -13.69 14.89
CA SER A 235 -28.71 -13.54 13.44
C SER A 235 -27.38 -13.13 12.78
N ARG A 236 -26.50 -14.10 12.55
CA ARG A 236 -25.07 -13.87 12.28
C ARG A 236 -24.71 -13.50 10.86
N THR A 237 -25.52 -13.89 9.87
CA THR A 237 -25.35 -13.47 8.47
C THR A 237 -25.44 -11.95 8.31
N ARG A 238 -26.19 -11.28 9.20
CA ARG A 238 -26.64 -9.91 8.97
C ARG A 238 -25.57 -8.84 9.07
N LEU A 239 -24.74 -8.78 10.12
CA LEU A 239 -24.08 -7.49 10.42
C LEU A 239 -23.03 -7.02 9.40
N ASP A 240 -22.25 -7.93 8.81
CA ASP A 240 -21.24 -7.57 7.80
C ASP A 240 -21.79 -7.59 6.35
N GLU A 241 -22.80 -8.43 6.07
CA GLU A 241 -23.62 -8.26 4.85
C GLU A 241 -24.36 -6.91 4.90
N GLU A 242 -24.95 -6.52 6.03
CA GLU A 242 -25.56 -5.21 6.24
C GLU A 242 -24.53 -4.08 6.19
N ALA A 243 -23.28 -4.29 6.62
CA ALA A 243 -22.23 -3.27 6.48
C ALA A 243 -21.86 -3.08 5.00
N ALA A 244 -21.56 -4.15 4.27
CA ALA A 244 -21.26 -4.11 2.84
C ALA A 244 -22.46 -3.67 1.98
N GLN A 245 -23.69 -4.02 2.38
CA GLN A 245 -24.93 -3.60 1.71
C GLN A 245 -25.26 -2.14 2.03
N ARG A 246 -25.15 -1.69 3.29
CA ARG A 246 -25.23 -0.25 3.62
C ARG A 246 -24.16 0.54 2.89
N ASN A 247 -22.96 0.00 2.71
CA ASN A 247 -21.95 0.62 1.87
C ASN A 247 -22.34 0.63 0.39
N ALA A 248 -22.85 -0.47 -0.17
CA ALA A 248 -23.30 -0.50 -1.57
C ALA A 248 -24.47 0.47 -1.83
N ASP A 249 -25.42 0.57 -0.90
CA ASP A 249 -26.55 1.50 -0.97
C ASP A 249 -26.12 2.96 -0.70
N LEU A 250 -25.25 3.20 0.28
CA LEU A 250 -24.67 4.53 0.51
C LEU A 250 -23.82 4.98 -0.68
N ILE A 251 -23.05 4.10 -1.31
CA ILE A 251 -22.24 4.43 -2.50
C ILE A 251 -23.14 4.59 -3.74
N ARG A 252 -24.30 3.93 -3.77
CA ARG A 252 -25.37 4.16 -4.77
C ARG A 252 -26.06 5.52 -4.58
N GLU A 253 -26.13 6.04 -3.36
CA GLU A 253 -26.79 7.32 -3.02
C GLU A 253 -25.84 8.51 -2.91
N LYS A 254 -24.58 8.25 -2.54
CA LYS A 254 -23.47 9.18 -2.29
C LYS A 254 -22.16 8.65 -2.89
N PRO A 255 -22.08 8.44 -4.21
CA PRO A 255 -20.90 7.89 -4.88
C PRO A 255 -19.60 8.68 -4.66
N GLU A 256 -19.69 9.96 -4.35
CA GLU A 256 -18.56 10.82 -3.99
C GLU A 256 -17.70 10.27 -2.84
N GLN A 257 -18.29 9.46 -1.94
CA GLN A 257 -17.58 8.77 -0.87
C GLN A 257 -16.39 7.92 -1.38
N VAL A 258 -16.56 7.24 -2.51
CA VAL A 258 -15.52 6.44 -3.17
C VAL A 258 -14.50 7.33 -3.87
N LEU A 259 -14.97 8.44 -4.45
CA LEU A 259 -14.11 9.40 -5.14
C LEU A 259 -13.20 10.16 -4.18
N THR A 260 -13.69 10.50 -2.98
CA THR A 260 -12.88 11.06 -1.89
C THR A 260 -11.78 10.09 -1.46
N LEU A 261 -12.08 8.79 -1.36
CA LEU A 261 -11.06 7.78 -1.03
C LEU A 261 -9.91 7.75 -2.05
N ILE A 262 -10.21 7.80 -3.35
CA ILE A 262 -9.21 7.82 -4.43
C ILE A 262 -8.44 9.15 -4.46
N THR A 263 -9.15 10.28 -4.31
CA THR A 263 -8.57 11.64 -4.41
C THR A 263 -7.86 12.16 -3.16
N ASN A 264 -7.60 11.27 -2.19
CA ASN A 264 -6.52 11.47 -1.21
C ASN A 264 -5.15 11.18 -1.85
N GLU A 265 -5.05 10.17 -2.72
CA GLU A 265 -3.78 9.62 -3.23
C GLU A 265 -3.49 10.08 -4.68
N LYS A 266 -4.54 10.21 -5.52
CA LYS A 266 -4.45 10.51 -6.96
C LYS A 266 -5.30 11.70 -7.37
N SER A 267 -4.78 12.61 -8.19
CA SER A 267 -5.60 13.67 -8.79
C SER A 267 -6.37 13.13 -10.00
N VAL A 268 -5.67 12.38 -10.86
CA VAL A 268 -6.22 11.68 -12.02
C VAL A 268 -6.15 10.16 -11.78
N PHE A 269 -7.21 9.45 -12.14
CA PHE A 269 -7.35 8.01 -11.91
C PHE A 269 -8.14 7.33 -13.05
N ASP A 270 -8.12 6.00 -13.07
CA ASP A 270 -8.81 5.19 -14.08
C ASP A 270 -9.96 4.36 -13.52
N ARG A 271 -10.63 3.59 -14.39
CA ARG A 271 -11.74 2.71 -14.00
C ARG A 271 -11.29 1.54 -13.12
N HIS A 272 -10.02 1.13 -13.18
CA HIS A 272 -9.46 0.08 -12.32
C HIS A 272 -9.20 0.59 -10.90
N ASP A 273 -8.82 1.86 -10.73
CA ASP A 273 -8.71 2.51 -9.41
C ASP A 273 -10.07 2.60 -8.69
N VAL A 274 -11.13 2.93 -9.43
CA VAL A 274 -12.52 2.91 -8.93
C VAL A 274 -12.91 1.48 -8.51
N ALA A 275 -12.73 0.49 -9.39
CA ALA A 275 -13.04 -0.91 -9.10
C ALA A 275 -12.26 -1.45 -7.88
N ARG A 276 -10.94 -1.18 -7.81
CA ARG A 276 -10.06 -1.61 -6.70
C ARG A 276 -10.42 -0.96 -5.37
N THR A 277 -11.01 0.24 -5.40
CA THR A 277 -11.49 0.92 -4.20
C THR A 277 -12.84 0.36 -3.74
N LEU A 278 -13.77 0.08 -4.67
CA LEU A 278 -15.06 -0.55 -4.37
C LEU A 278 -14.91 -1.96 -3.77
N HIS A 279 -14.01 -2.78 -4.32
CA HIS A 279 -13.64 -4.11 -3.79
C HIS A 279 -13.01 -4.11 -2.38
N ARG A 280 -12.88 -2.94 -1.73
CA ARG A 280 -12.42 -2.79 -0.34
C ARG A 280 -13.58 -2.58 0.65
N TYR A 281 -14.79 -2.24 0.17
CA TYR A 281 -15.94 -1.85 1.00
C TYR A 281 -17.25 -2.56 0.62
N ILE A 282 -17.26 -3.31 -0.48
CA ILE A 282 -18.38 -4.14 -0.97
C ILE A 282 -17.87 -5.57 -1.12
N ASN A 283 -18.64 -6.53 -0.63
CA ASN A 283 -18.34 -7.97 -0.69
C ASN A 283 -18.51 -8.53 -2.12
N ASP A 284 -18.25 -9.82 -2.32
CA ASP A 284 -18.27 -10.49 -3.63
C ASP A 284 -19.67 -10.62 -4.30
N ASP A 285 -20.69 -9.86 -3.86
CA ASP A 285 -21.89 -9.69 -4.68
C ASP A 285 -21.58 -8.84 -5.91
N ALA A 286 -21.40 -9.55 -7.02
CA ALA A 286 -21.17 -8.96 -8.33
C ALA A 286 -22.31 -8.04 -8.79
N GLN A 287 -23.55 -8.12 -8.26
CA GLN A 287 -24.62 -7.18 -8.59
C GLN A 287 -24.55 -5.89 -7.79
N ALA A 288 -24.39 -5.94 -6.46
CA ALA A 288 -24.11 -4.75 -5.65
C ALA A 288 -22.86 -4.02 -6.15
N PHE A 289 -21.78 -4.76 -6.47
CA PHE A 289 -20.58 -4.18 -7.07
C PHE A 289 -20.87 -3.50 -8.42
N ARG A 290 -21.59 -4.16 -9.35
CA ARG A 290 -21.99 -3.55 -10.63
C ARG A 290 -22.83 -2.28 -10.44
N ASN A 291 -23.78 -2.30 -9.51
CA ASN A 291 -24.66 -1.17 -9.23
C ASN A 291 -23.88 0.01 -8.64
N ALA A 292 -23.04 -0.22 -7.64
CA ALA A 292 -22.20 0.80 -7.01
C ALA A 292 -21.15 1.35 -7.98
N PHE A 293 -20.51 0.49 -8.78
CA PHE A 293 -19.60 0.93 -9.85
C PHE A 293 -20.32 1.80 -10.89
N ALA A 294 -21.52 1.42 -11.32
CA ALA A 294 -22.32 2.24 -12.22
C ALA A 294 -22.71 3.58 -11.60
N ALA A 295 -23.10 3.62 -10.31
CA ALA A 295 -23.41 4.86 -9.61
C ALA A 295 -22.19 5.79 -9.46
N VAL A 296 -21.00 5.24 -9.17
CA VAL A 296 -19.76 6.01 -9.13
C VAL A 296 -19.38 6.55 -10.51
N MET A 297 -19.47 5.74 -11.56
CA MET A 297 -19.22 6.18 -12.94
C MET A 297 -20.26 7.18 -13.47
N ALA A 298 -21.46 7.23 -12.88
CA ALA A 298 -22.53 8.18 -13.21
C ALA A 298 -22.61 9.38 -12.25
N SER A 299 -21.67 9.50 -11.30
CA SER A 299 -21.69 10.56 -10.29
C SER A 299 -21.49 11.95 -10.92
N PRO A 300 -22.31 12.96 -10.56
CA PRO A 300 -22.07 14.34 -11.01
C PRO A 300 -20.79 14.96 -10.42
N ALA A 301 -20.21 14.34 -9.38
CA ALA A 301 -18.92 14.73 -8.81
C ALA A 301 -17.73 14.14 -9.59
N LEU A 302 -17.94 13.12 -10.43
CA LEU A 302 -16.93 12.59 -11.36
C LEU A 302 -16.81 13.50 -12.59
N VAL A 303 -15.60 13.65 -13.10
CA VAL A 303 -15.30 14.37 -14.34
C VAL A 303 -14.43 13.49 -15.23
N GLU A 304 -14.87 13.22 -16.46
CA GLU A 304 -14.04 12.57 -17.47
C GLU A 304 -13.10 13.60 -18.10
N LEU A 305 -11.80 13.41 -17.90
CA LEU A 305 -10.73 14.24 -18.44
C LEU A 305 -10.25 13.74 -19.80
N GLN A 306 -10.20 12.43 -20.02
CA GLN A 306 -9.88 11.83 -21.32
C GLN A 306 -10.77 10.62 -21.58
N ALA A 307 -11.38 10.56 -22.76
CA ALA A 307 -12.03 9.35 -23.26
C ALA A 307 -11.00 8.27 -23.61
N GLU A 308 -11.43 7.02 -23.72
CA GLU A 308 -10.58 5.89 -24.13
C GLU A 308 -10.14 6.05 -25.60
N LYS A 309 -8.83 6.19 -25.88
CA LYS A 309 -8.28 6.44 -27.23
C LYS A 309 -7.51 5.21 -27.72
N MET A 310 -7.79 4.74 -28.94
CA MET A 310 -7.04 3.64 -29.57
C MET A 310 -5.88 4.18 -30.43
N ASN A 311 -4.67 4.18 -29.88
CA ASN A 311 -3.48 4.71 -30.55
C ASN A 311 -2.61 3.57 -31.11
N ALA A 312 -2.76 3.25 -32.39
CA ALA A 312 -1.86 2.35 -33.10
C ALA A 312 -0.59 3.11 -33.51
N PRO A 313 0.45 3.16 -32.65
CA PRO A 313 1.17 1.94 -32.26
C PRO A 313 1.44 1.74 -30.75
N ALA A 314 0.91 2.61 -29.88
CA ALA A 314 1.14 2.59 -28.43
C ALA A 314 0.19 1.65 -27.64
N GLY A 315 -0.99 1.33 -28.20
CA GLY A 315 -2.03 0.51 -27.55
C GLY A 315 -3.31 1.31 -27.28
N THR A 316 -4.10 0.86 -26.30
CA THR A 316 -5.30 1.60 -25.86
C THR A 316 -4.95 2.47 -24.67
N GLU A 317 -5.13 3.78 -24.80
CA GLU A 317 -5.09 4.73 -23.69
C GLU A 317 -6.41 4.65 -22.93
N LEU A 318 -6.33 4.19 -21.67
CA LEU A 318 -7.48 4.10 -20.78
C LEU A 318 -8.07 5.48 -20.49
N ALA A 319 -9.41 5.54 -20.41
CA ALA A 319 -10.12 6.75 -20.03
C ALA A 319 -9.68 7.26 -18.64
N ARG A 320 -9.51 8.58 -18.54
CA ARG A 320 -8.97 9.28 -17.37
C ARG A 320 -10.04 10.12 -16.71
N TYR A 321 -10.11 10.04 -15.39
CA TYR A 321 -11.12 10.69 -14.56
C TYR A 321 -10.48 11.45 -13.41
N SER A 322 -11.20 12.46 -12.91
CA SER A 322 -10.92 13.15 -11.65
C SER A 322 -12.24 13.50 -10.95
N THR A 323 -12.20 14.16 -9.80
CA THR A 323 -13.38 14.82 -9.23
C THR A 323 -13.49 16.26 -9.67
N ARG A 324 -14.72 16.78 -9.70
CA ARG A 324 -14.99 18.21 -9.89
C ARG A 324 -14.24 19.07 -8.87
N GLU A 325 -14.16 18.61 -7.62
CA GLU A 325 -13.40 19.26 -6.56
C GLU A 325 -11.90 19.37 -6.89
N LEU A 326 -11.25 18.31 -7.38
CA LEU A 326 -9.83 18.37 -7.77
C LEU A 326 -9.62 19.27 -9.00
N VAL A 327 -10.52 19.22 -9.98
CA VAL A 327 -10.49 20.13 -11.14
C VAL A 327 -10.65 21.60 -10.69
N GLU A 328 -11.56 21.90 -9.77
CA GLU A 328 -11.78 23.24 -9.22
C GLU A 328 -10.58 23.71 -8.38
N ILE A 329 -9.95 22.84 -7.58
CA ILE A 329 -8.74 23.14 -6.80
C ILE A 329 -7.54 23.41 -7.70
N GLU A 330 -7.26 22.52 -8.67
CA GLU A 330 -6.06 22.64 -9.53
C GLU A 330 -6.22 23.77 -10.55
N SER A 331 -7.40 23.95 -11.15
CA SER A 331 -7.70 25.10 -12.03
C SER A 331 -7.73 26.42 -11.26
N GLY A 332 -8.34 26.47 -10.08
CA GLY A 332 -8.35 27.67 -9.25
C GLY A 332 -6.95 28.11 -8.82
N MET A 333 -6.12 27.14 -8.40
CA MET A 333 -4.70 27.35 -8.08
C MET A 333 -3.89 27.83 -9.30
N ALA A 334 -4.13 27.28 -10.49
CA ALA A 334 -3.54 27.73 -11.75
C ALA A 334 -3.90 29.19 -12.06
N THR A 335 -5.18 29.58 -11.94
CA THR A 335 -5.62 30.98 -12.16
C THR A 335 -5.07 31.93 -11.08
N SER A 336 -4.91 31.47 -9.83
CA SER A 336 -4.29 32.27 -8.75
C SER A 336 -2.77 32.44 -8.97
N ALA A 337 -2.07 31.41 -9.45
CA ALA A 337 -0.67 31.52 -9.85
C ALA A 337 -0.49 32.51 -11.01
N GLU A 338 -1.36 32.48 -12.02
CA GLU A 338 -1.34 33.44 -13.12
C GLU A 338 -1.63 34.88 -12.67
N ARG A 339 -2.60 35.09 -11.77
CA ARG A 339 -2.86 36.39 -11.14
C ARG A 339 -1.66 36.90 -10.33
N LEU A 340 -0.97 36.03 -9.60
CA LEU A 340 0.29 36.36 -8.91
C LEU A 340 1.43 36.70 -9.91
N ASN A 341 1.47 36.03 -11.07
CA ASN A 341 2.50 36.27 -12.09
C ASN A 341 2.32 37.65 -12.74
N VAL A 342 1.08 38.03 -13.06
CA VAL A 342 0.77 39.37 -13.58
C VAL A 342 0.94 40.47 -12.50
N ALA A 343 0.79 40.14 -11.22
CA ALA A 343 0.92 41.07 -10.11
C ALA A 343 2.38 41.50 -9.82
N ARG A 344 2.86 42.50 -10.55
CA ARG A 344 4.22 43.06 -10.43
C ARG A 344 4.36 44.07 -9.28
N THR A 345 4.75 43.62 -8.07
CA THR A 345 4.99 44.50 -6.90
C THR A 345 6.17 44.11 -5.98
N HIS A 346 6.96 43.07 -6.29
CA HIS A 346 8.01 42.53 -5.40
C HIS A 346 9.42 42.57 -6.02
N GLY A 347 9.70 43.62 -6.80
CA GLY A 347 10.96 43.75 -7.53
C GLY A 347 12.08 44.28 -6.65
N VAL A 348 13.28 43.73 -6.80
CA VAL A 348 14.50 44.19 -6.13
C VAL A 348 15.29 45.13 -7.05
N ASP A 349 15.85 46.22 -6.50
CA ASP A 349 16.79 47.06 -7.24
C ASP A 349 18.01 46.24 -7.67
N ARG A 350 18.35 46.33 -8.95
CA ARG A 350 19.45 45.58 -9.59
C ARG A 350 20.77 45.67 -8.80
N ARG A 351 21.05 46.77 -8.10
CA ARG A 351 22.24 46.95 -7.26
C ARG A 351 22.27 45.99 -6.07
N HIS A 352 21.13 45.70 -5.45
CA HIS A 352 21.06 44.71 -4.37
C HIS A 352 21.28 43.30 -4.90
N VAL A 353 20.75 42.97 -6.08
CA VAL A 353 20.96 41.69 -6.77
C VAL A 353 22.43 41.50 -7.15
N GLU A 354 23.03 42.48 -7.83
CA GLU A 354 24.45 42.45 -8.24
C GLU A 354 25.39 42.38 -7.03
N HIS A 355 25.07 43.09 -5.94
CA HIS A 355 25.86 43.04 -4.71
C HIS A 355 25.77 41.69 -3.98
N ALA A 356 24.57 41.09 -3.88
CA ALA A 356 24.40 39.78 -3.28
C ALA A 356 25.09 38.67 -4.11
N ILE A 357 24.96 38.71 -5.44
CA ILE A 357 25.71 37.84 -6.36
C ILE A 357 27.23 38.00 -6.15
N GLY A 358 27.73 39.24 -6.05
CA GLY A 358 29.15 39.51 -5.82
C GLY A 358 29.68 39.00 -4.48
N ARG A 359 28.91 39.11 -3.39
CA ARG A 359 29.28 38.53 -2.08
C ARG A 359 29.20 37.01 -2.08
N GLN A 360 28.22 36.42 -2.77
CA GLN A 360 28.10 34.97 -2.88
C GLN A 360 29.21 34.36 -3.74
N ASP A 361 29.65 35.04 -4.81
CA ASP A 361 30.85 34.68 -5.57
C ASP A 361 32.11 34.67 -4.67
N GLU A 362 32.32 35.71 -3.85
CA GLU A 362 33.49 35.79 -2.98
C GLU A 362 33.49 34.74 -1.86
N ALA A 363 32.32 34.40 -1.33
CA ALA A 363 32.16 33.27 -0.41
C ALA A 363 32.51 31.92 -1.08
N ILE A 364 32.13 31.75 -2.36
CA ILE A 364 32.47 30.56 -3.15
C ILE A 364 33.99 30.48 -3.40
N ARG A 365 34.65 31.59 -3.77
CA ARG A 365 36.12 31.66 -3.88
C ARG A 365 36.81 31.29 -2.58
N SER A 366 36.35 31.85 -1.47
CA SER A 366 36.90 31.60 -0.12
C SER A 366 36.78 30.12 0.26
N SER A 367 35.63 29.49 0.00
CA SER A 367 35.42 28.05 0.23
C SER A 367 36.35 27.20 -0.63
N VAL A 368 36.48 27.48 -1.93
CA VAL A 368 37.37 26.74 -2.83
C VAL A 368 38.84 26.95 -2.45
N ALA A 369 39.24 28.15 -2.03
CA ALA A 369 40.59 28.44 -1.57
C ALA A 369 40.98 27.64 -0.29
N SER A 370 40.00 27.38 0.59
CA SER A 370 40.14 26.50 1.75
C SER A 370 40.22 25.03 1.33
N ASP A 371 39.22 24.52 0.59
CA ASP A 371 39.11 23.11 0.17
C ASP A 371 40.30 22.62 -0.69
N THR A 372 40.98 23.54 -1.37
CA THR A 372 42.15 23.25 -2.21
C THR A 372 43.48 23.37 -1.48
N ALA A 373 43.56 24.07 -0.34
CA ALA A 373 44.83 24.31 0.36
C ALA A 373 45.51 22.99 0.76
N GLY A 374 44.80 22.13 1.50
CA GLY A 374 45.32 20.82 1.91
C GLY A 374 45.59 19.85 0.75
N LYS A 375 45.04 20.08 -0.44
CA LYS A 375 45.37 19.27 -1.64
C LYS A 375 46.75 19.62 -2.18
N VAL A 376 47.10 20.91 -2.20
CA VAL A 376 48.44 21.36 -2.59
C VAL A 376 49.48 20.86 -1.58
N GLU A 377 49.17 20.92 -0.28
CA GLU A 377 50.06 20.38 0.78
C GLU A 377 50.31 18.87 0.65
N ARG A 378 49.32 18.09 0.18
CA ARG A 378 49.48 16.65 -0.09
C ARG A 378 50.04 16.33 -1.48
N GLY A 379 50.31 17.33 -2.33
CA GLY A 379 50.77 17.14 -3.71
C GLY A 379 49.70 16.56 -4.66
N GLU A 380 48.42 16.63 -4.27
CA GLU A 380 47.27 16.18 -5.07
C GLU A 380 46.84 17.21 -6.13
N LEU A 381 47.33 18.45 -6.02
CA LEU A 381 46.97 19.58 -6.86
C LEU A 381 48.16 20.54 -7.02
N ASP A 382 48.40 21.05 -8.23
CA ASP A 382 49.39 22.09 -8.48
C ASP A 382 48.95 23.45 -7.92
N ALA A 383 49.89 24.26 -7.45
CA ALA A 383 49.61 25.60 -6.94
C ALA A 383 49.03 26.54 -8.02
N GLY A 384 49.50 26.45 -9.26
CA GLY A 384 48.95 27.20 -10.39
C GLY A 384 47.57 26.68 -10.84
N GLU A 385 47.27 25.40 -10.61
CA GLU A 385 45.91 24.87 -10.82
C GLU A 385 44.94 25.27 -9.72
N ARG A 386 45.37 25.27 -8.46
CA ARG A 386 44.61 25.84 -7.34
C ARG A 386 44.21 27.29 -7.62
N GLU A 387 45.14 28.12 -8.09
CA GLU A 387 44.84 29.53 -8.38
C GLU A 387 43.76 29.67 -9.47
N ARG A 388 43.84 28.88 -10.55
CA ARG A 388 42.81 28.82 -11.61
C ARG A 388 41.46 28.32 -11.08
N GLN A 389 41.45 27.34 -10.16
CA GLN A 389 40.23 26.85 -9.53
C GLN A 389 39.58 27.94 -8.64
N ILE A 390 40.37 28.76 -7.94
CA ILE A 390 39.86 29.88 -7.13
C ILE A 390 39.35 31.03 -8.02
N GLU A 391 40.09 31.43 -9.06
CA GLU A 391 39.69 32.50 -9.98
C GLU A 391 38.36 32.20 -10.68
N THR A 392 38.16 30.93 -11.06
CA THR A 392 36.93 30.45 -11.73
C THR A 392 35.80 30.06 -10.77
N ALA A 393 36.05 30.00 -9.46
CA ALA A 393 35.04 29.65 -8.45
C ALA A 393 33.98 30.76 -8.31
N ARG A 394 32.82 30.57 -8.91
CA ARG A 394 31.72 31.54 -8.93
C ARG A 394 30.35 30.86 -9.16
N LEU A 395 29.25 31.56 -8.86
CA LEU A 395 27.88 31.14 -9.25
C LEU A 395 27.80 30.88 -10.75
N SER A 396 27.11 29.81 -11.17
CA SER A 396 26.87 29.55 -12.60
C SER A 396 26.00 30.63 -13.23
N ASP A 397 26.02 30.70 -14.56
CA ASP A 397 25.21 31.68 -15.29
C ASP A 397 23.71 31.30 -15.20
N GLU A 398 23.38 30.00 -15.10
CA GLU A 398 22.03 29.52 -14.70
C GLU A 398 21.63 30.01 -13.30
N GLN A 399 22.53 29.89 -12.30
CA GLN A 399 22.26 30.35 -10.93
C GLN A 399 22.06 31.87 -10.88
N ARG A 400 22.84 32.66 -11.62
CA ARG A 400 22.65 34.11 -11.73
C ARG A 400 21.28 34.43 -12.33
N HIS A 401 20.92 33.78 -13.43
CA HIS A 401 19.62 33.97 -14.06
C HIS A 401 18.46 33.56 -13.15
N ALA A 402 18.61 32.49 -12.37
CA ALA A 402 17.61 32.09 -11.37
C ALA A 402 17.44 33.14 -10.25
N ILE A 403 18.52 33.77 -9.77
CA ILE A 403 18.44 34.89 -8.82
C ILE A 403 17.70 36.07 -9.46
N GLU A 404 18.08 36.48 -10.68
CA GLU A 404 17.40 37.56 -11.41
C GLU A 404 15.90 37.28 -11.61
N HIS A 405 15.54 36.03 -11.95
CA HIS A 405 14.16 35.58 -12.11
C HIS A 405 13.36 35.70 -10.80
N ILE A 406 13.86 35.12 -9.68
CA ILE A 406 13.11 35.13 -8.42
C ILE A 406 13.15 36.48 -7.68
N THR A 407 14.13 37.34 -7.97
CA THR A 407 14.16 38.75 -7.50
C THR A 407 13.39 39.72 -8.42
N GLY A 408 12.83 39.21 -9.53
CA GLY A 408 11.91 39.92 -10.42
C GLY A 408 10.60 40.38 -9.75
N PRO A 409 9.86 41.31 -10.37
CA PRO A 409 8.72 41.99 -9.74
C PRO A 409 7.47 41.15 -9.49
N GLU A 410 7.32 40.01 -10.15
CA GLU A 410 6.18 39.09 -10.10
C GLU A 410 5.96 38.54 -8.67
N ARG A 411 4.70 38.33 -8.24
CA ARG A 411 4.39 37.73 -6.91
C ARG A 411 4.47 36.22 -6.87
N ILE A 412 4.66 35.54 -7.99
CA ILE A 412 5.09 34.14 -7.99
C ILE A 412 6.31 33.97 -8.90
N ALA A 413 7.21 33.08 -8.51
CA ALA A 413 8.32 32.62 -9.34
C ALA A 413 8.60 31.14 -9.04
N ALA A 414 9.19 30.42 -9.99
CA ALA A 414 9.49 29.01 -9.85
C ALA A 414 10.94 28.70 -10.25
N VAL A 415 11.58 27.77 -9.53
CA VAL A 415 12.88 27.23 -9.87
C VAL A 415 12.83 25.71 -9.84
N VAL A 416 13.00 25.10 -11.01
CA VAL A 416 13.23 23.66 -11.17
C VAL A 416 14.75 23.46 -11.18
N GLY A 417 15.28 22.62 -10.29
CA GLY A 417 16.73 22.40 -10.25
C GLY A 417 17.10 21.01 -9.82
N TYR A 418 17.93 20.36 -10.64
CA TYR A 418 18.32 18.97 -10.48
C TYR A 418 19.05 18.72 -9.16
N ALA A 419 19.04 17.47 -8.71
CA ALA A 419 19.71 16.97 -7.51
C ALA A 419 21.22 17.27 -7.47
N GLY A 420 21.60 18.46 -7.01
CA GLY A 420 23.00 18.92 -6.91
C GLY A 420 23.33 20.20 -7.68
N ALA A 421 22.36 20.87 -8.31
CA ALA A 421 22.55 22.11 -9.07
C ALA A 421 22.59 23.40 -8.21
N GLY A 422 22.92 23.30 -6.92
CA GLY A 422 23.20 24.47 -6.07
C GLY A 422 22.00 25.39 -5.73
N LYS A 423 20.78 24.84 -5.64
CA LYS A 423 19.55 25.58 -5.29
C LYS A 423 19.67 26.42 -4.01
N SER A 424 20.28 25.88 -2.95
CA SER A 424 20.51 26.60 -1.69
C SER A 424 21.41 27.82 -1.83
N THR A 425 22.50 27.70 -2.59
CA THR A 425 23.48 28.77 -2.81
C THR A 425 22.88 29.91 -3.63
N MET A 426 21.98 29.58 -4.55
CA MET A 426 21.15 30.52 -5.30
C MET A 426 20.16 31.25 -4.36
N LEU A 427 19.47 30.51 -3.48
CA LEU A 427 18.56 31.09 -2.47
C LEU A 427 19.27 31.94 -1.42
N ALA A 428 20.53 31.66 -1.07
CA ALA A 428 21.32 32.47 -0.16
C ALA A 428 21.50 33.90 -0.68
N ALA A 429 21.92 34.05 -1.94
CA ALA A 429 22.05 35.35 -2.59
C ALA A 429 20.69 36.04 -2.80
N ALA A 430 19.64 35.28 -3.16
CA ALA A 430 18.29 35.85 -3.31
C ALA A 430 17.72 36.38 -1.98
N ARG A 431 17.92 35.66 -0.86
CA ARG A 431 17.58 36.11 0.50
C ARG A 431 18.21 37.46 0.79
N GLU A 432 19.52 37.59 0.57
CA GLU A 432 20.23 38.83 0.84
C GLU A 432 19.77 39.99 -0.06
N ALA A 433 19.43 39.73 -1.31
CA ALA A 433 18.88 40.73 -2.22
C ALA A 433 17.48 41.21 -1.77
N TRP A 434 16.60 40.29 -1.34
CA TRP A 434 15.29 40.62 -0.79
C TRP A 434 15.37 41.37 0.55
N GLU A 435 16.23 40.94 1.47
CA GLU A 435 16.43 41.61 2.77
C GLU A 435 17.02 43.01 2.60
N ALA A 436 17.99 43.20 1.70
CA ALA A 436 18.57 44.51 1.39
C ALA A 436 17.55 45.47 0.75
N GLN A 437 16.53 44.93 0.06
CA GLN A 437 15.39 45.69 -0.46
C GLN A 437 14.36 46.04 0.63
N GLY A 438 14.41 45.39 1.79
CA GLY A 438 13.50 45.58 2.92
C GLY A 438 12.36 44.56 3.03
N TYR A 439 12.37 43.49 2.23
CA TYR A 439 11.38 42.40 2.37
C TYR A 439 11.71 41.48 3.55
N GLN A 440 10.70 40.81 4.11
CA GLN A 440 10.88 39.73 5.09
C GLN A 440 10.88 38.38 4.38
N VAL A 441 11.93 37.57 4.56
CA VAL A 441 12.05 36.28 3.86
C VAL A 441 11.68 35.13 4.81
N HIS A 442 10.81 34.24 4.34
CA HIS A 442 10.21 33.17 5.14
C HIS A 442 10.27 31.85 4.40
N GLY A 443 10.82 30.82 5.05
CA GLY A 443 11.00 29.50 4.45
C GLY A 443 9.97 28.47 4.90
N ALA A 444 9.65 27.57 3.98
CA ALA A 444 8.81 26.41 4.22
C ALA A 444 9.26 25.19 3.41
N ALA A 445 9.00 24.00 3.94
CA ALA A 445 9.11 22.74 3.20
C ALA A 445 8.14 21.71 3.78
N LEU A 446 7.96 20.57 3.08
CA LEU A 446 7.08 19.50 3.56
C LEU A 446 7.60 18.83 4.85
N SER A 447 8.91 18.58 4.94
CA SER A 447 9.53 17.88 6.06
C SER A 447 10.38 18.82 6.94
N GLY A 448 10.59 18.42 8.20
CA GLY A 448 11.46 19.16 9.13
C GLY A 448 12.89 19.30 8.58
N LYS A 449 13.48 18.18 8.17
CA LYS A 449 14.83 18.11 7.57
C LYS A 449 15.01 18.97 6.32
N ALA A 450 13.97 19.12 5.50
CA ALA A 450 14.02 20.01 4.32
C ALA A 450 13.94 21.50 4.70
N ALA A 451 13.03 21.88 5.61
CA ALA A 451 12.91 23.27 6.06
C ALA A 451 14.19 23.73 6.81
N GLU A 452 14.71 22.85 7.66
CA GLU A 452 16.00 23.00 8.33
C GLU A 452 17.17 23.06 7.34
N GLY A 453 17.23 22.17 6.35
CA GLY A 453 18.27 22.17 5.33
C GLY A 453 18.27 23.46 4.51
N LEU A 454 17.08 24.00 4.19
CA LEU A 454 16.91 25.33 3.61
C LEU A 454 17.49 26.42 4.53
N GLU A 455 17.17 26.43 5.82
CA GLU A 455 17.70 27.40 6.79
C GLU A 455 19.24 27.33 6.92
N GLU A 456 19.79 26.14 7.13
CA GLU A 456 21.24 25.94 7.34
C GLU A 456 22.08 26.18 6.07
N SER A 457 21.48 26.08 4.87
CA SER A 457 22.20 26.27 3.59
C SER A 457 21.87 27.55 2.81
N SER A 458 20.88 28.35 3.25
CA SER A 458 20.55 29.65 2.65
C SER A 458 20.40 30.81 3.64
N GLY A 459 20.31 30.52 4.95
CA GLY A 459 20.01 31.49 5.99
C GLY A 459 18.54 31.90 6.10
N ILE A 460 17.64 31.31 5.28
CA ILE A 460 16.20 31.63 5.33
C ILE A 460 15.56 30.95 6.55
N ALA A 461 15.05 31.74 7.50
CA ALA A 461 14.34 31.23 8.67
C ALA A 461 13.11 30.39 8.27
N SER A 462 13.07 29.12 8.67
CA SER A 462 12.22 28.11 8.03
C SER A 462 11.45 27.22 9.01
N ARG A 463 10.24 26.81 8.62
CA ARG A 463 9.44 25.81 9.37
C ARG A 463 8.56 24.98 8.43
N THR A 464 8.10 23.80 8.88
CA THR A 464 7.29 22.91 8.03
C THR A 464 5.99 23.58 7.57
N LEU A 465 5.50 23.22 6.39
CA LEU A 465 4.19 23.67 5.89
C LEU A 465 3.08 23.39 6.90
N ALA A 466 3.09 22.25 7.59
CA ALA A 466 2.14 21.96 8.67
C ALA A 466 2.23 22.92 9.88
N SER A 467 3.42 23.48 10.17
CA SER A 467 3.61 24.48 11.23
C SER A 467 3.11 25.87 10.82
N TRP A 468 3.25 26.24 9.54
CA TRP A 468 2.58 27.42 8.97
C TRP A 468 1.05 27.26 9.01
N ASP A 469 0.55 26.12 8.53
CA ASP A 469 -0.87 25.80 8.42
C ASP A 469 -1.61 25.86 9.76
N TYR A 470 -1.03 25.24 10.80
CA TYR A 470 -1.54 25.30 12.18
C TYR A 470 -1.42 26.70 12.80
N GLY A 471 -0.37 27.46 12.45
CA GLY A 471 -0.22 28.86 12.87
C GLY A 471 -1.37 29.72 12.37
N TRP A 472 -1.68 29.64 11.07
CA TRP A 472 -2.77 30.40 10.45
C TRP A 472 -4.16 30.02 10.96
N GLN A 473 -4.38 28.75 11.35
CA GLN A 473 -5.63 28.32 12.01
C GLN A 473 -5.81 28.88 13.43
N ASN A 474 -4.78 29.49 14.01
CA ASN A 474 -4.77 30.06 15.37
C ASN A 474 -4.33 31.54 15.37
N ASP A 475 -4.45 32.23 14.23
CA ASP A 475 -4.07 33.64 14.02
C ASP A 475 -2.61 33.98 14.43
N ARG A 476 -1.67 33.06 14.18
CA ARG A 476 -0.24 33.18 14.58
C ARG A 476 0.71 32.99 13.41
N GLY A 477 1.62 33.95 13.22
CA GLY A 477 2.63 33.89 12.16
C GLY A 477 2.00 33.90 10.77
N THR A 478 1.05 34.81 10.57
CA THR A 478 0.46 35.19 9.28
C THR A 478 1.49 35.90 8.40
N LEU A 479 1.33 35.82 7.08
CA LEU A 479 2.15 36.60 6.14
C LEU A 479 1.70 38.06 6.11
N GLY A 480 2.63 38.95 5.81
CA GLY A 480 2.42 40.34 5.43
C GLY A 480 2.61 40.60 3.93
N ARG A 481 2.22 41.80 3.48
CA ARG A 481 2.37 42.27 2.08
C ARG A 481 3.83 42.60 1.70
N GLY A 482 4.75 42.54 2.66
CA GLY A 482 6.19 42.78 2.44
C GLY A 482 7.02 41.50 2.48
N ASP A 483 6.36 40.34 2.37
CA ASP A 483 6.97 39.04 2.66
C ASP A 483 7.27 38.27 1.37
N VAL A 484 8.37 37.52 1.39
CA VAL A 484 8.75 36.54 0.36
C VAL A 484 8.72 35.15 0.98
N PHE A 485 7.77 34.33 0.54
CA PHE A 485 7.51 32.99 1.04
C PHE A 485 8.14 31.92 0.14
N VAL A 486 9.28 31.38 0.53
CA VAL A 486 10.01 30.34 -0.21
C VAL A 486 9.53 28.95 0.22
N ILE A 487 9.02 28.14 -0.71
CA ILE A 487 8.71 26.73 -0.50
C ILE A 487 9.78 25.89 -1.20
N ASP A 488 10.60 25.17 -0.44
CA ASP A 488 11.59 24.22 -0.98
C ASP A 488 11.08 22.76 -0.97
N GLU A 489 11.68 21.93 -1.83
CA GLU A 489 11.23 20.59 -2.23
C GLU A 489 9.73 20.58 -2.61
N ALA A 490 9.27 21.62 -3.30
CA ALA A 490 7.87 21.86 -3.67
C ALA A 490 7.23 20.72 -4.50
N GLY A 491 8.04 19.92 -5.20
CA GLY A 491 7.60 18.70 -5.91
C GLY A 491 6.97 17.63 -5.00
N MET A 492 7.23 17.68 -3.70
CA MET A 492 6.59 16.79 -2.71
C MET A 492 5.21 17.28 -2.22
N VAL A 493 4.79 18.50 -2.57
CA VAL A 493 3.56 19.10 -2.04
C VAL A 493 2.37 18.77 -2.94
N GLY A 494 1.34 18.12 -2.38
CA GLY A 494 0.13 17.75 -3.13
C GLY A 494 -0.84 18.93 -3.34
N SER A 495 -1.69 18.85 -4.38
CA SER A 495 -2.48 19.98 -4.91
C SER A 495 -3.32 20.70 -3.85
N ARG A 496 -4.03 19.94 -3.01
CA ARG A 496 -4.86 20.47 -1.90
C ARG A 496 -4.06 21.34 -0.92
N GLN A 497 -2.79 21.02 -0.69
CA GLN A 497 -1.92 21.77 0.20
C GLN A 497 -1.35 22.99 -0.52
N LEU A 498 -0.76 22.83 -1.71
CA LEU A 498 -0.12 23.94 -2.43
C LEU A 498 -1.13 25.05 -2.78
N ALA A 499 -2.35 24.68 -3.19
CA ALA A 499 -3.44 25.62 -3.47
C ALA A 499 -3.76 26.53 -2.27
N ARG A 500 -3.69 26.02 -1.03
CA ARG A 500 -3.94 26.82 0.19
C ARG A 500 -2.81 27.82 0.45
N PHE A 501 -1.56 27.47 0.17
CA PHE A 501 -0.42 28.38 0.32
C PHE A 501 -0.40 29.46 -0.77
N VAL A 502 -0.68 29.09 -2.03
CA VAL A 502 -0.84 30.03 -3.15
C VAL A 502 -2.00 31.00 -2.89
N GLY A 503 -3.15 30.50 -2.43
CA GLY A 503 -4.33 31.33 -2.13
C GLY A 503 -4.13 32.30 -0.96
N GLU A 504 -3.42 31.91 0.10
CA GLU A 504 -3.11 32.83 1.20
C GLU A 504 -2.09 33.90 0.79
N ALA A 505 -1.09 33.55 -0.03
CA ALA A 505 -0.15 34.51 -0.60
C ALA A 505 -0.85 35.53 -1.53
N GLU A 506 -1.80 35.08 -2.37
CA GLU A 506 -2.64 35.97 -3.18
C GLU A 506 -3.48 36.92 -2.33
N LYS A 507 -4.18 36.36 -1.33
CA LYS A 507 -5.06 37.10 -0.39
C LYS A 507 -4.34 38.17 0.42
N VAL A 508 -3.13 37.88 0.91
CA VAL A 508 -2.27 38.85 1.62
C VAL A 508 -1.59 39.81 0.62
N GLY A 509 -1.35 39.35 -0.60
CA GLY A 509 -0.56 40.06 -1.61
C GLY A 509 0.94 39.98 -1.35
N ALA A 510 1.42 38.90 -0.72
CA ALA A 510 2.84 38.57 -0.55
C ALA A 510 3.45 38.01 -1.86
N LYS A 511 4.77 37.78 -1.90
CA LYS A 511 5.42 36.96 -2.93
C LYS A 511 5.58 35.52 -2.46
N ILE A 512 5.40 34.56 -3.36
CA ILE A 512 5.67 33.14 -3.14
C ILE A 512 6.68 32.62 -4.16
N VAL A 513 7.69 31.87 -3.73
CA VAL A 513 8.75 31.31 -4.60
C VAL A 513 8.77 29.81 -4.42
N LEU A 514 8.51 29.07 -5.50
CA LEU A 514 8.45 27.61 -5.48
C LEU A 514 9.77 27.04 -5.99
N VAL A 515 10.49 26.32 -5.12
CA VAL A 515 11.78 25.71 -5.43
C VAL A 515 11.65 24.20 -5.26
N GLY A 516 12.18 23.44 -6.22
CA GLY A 516 12.01 22.00 -6.19
C GLY A 516 12.72 21.25 -7.29
N ASP A 517 12.28 20.02 -7.46
CA ASP A 517 12.75 19.06 -8.46
C ASP A 517 11.57 18.10 -8.65
N HIS A 518 10.88 18.17 -9.79
CA HIS A 518 9.70 17.33 -10.04
C HIS A 518 10.07 15.91 -10.48
N GLU A 519 11.37 15.60 -10.61
CA GLU A 519 11.86 14.26 -10.95
C GLU A 519 12.41 13.48 -9.75
N GLN A 520 12.64 14.14 -8.61
CA GLN A 520 12.77 13.45 -7.32
C GLN A 520 11.41 12.91 -6.82
N LEU A 521 11.33 12.50 -5.54
CA LEU A 521 10.18 11.81 -4.98
C LEU A 521 8.91 12.68 -5.04
N GLN A 522 7.87 12.10 -5.65
CA GLN A 522 6.58 12.75 -5.87
C GLN A 522 5.81 13.00 -4.56
N ALA A 523 4.87 13.95 -4.60
CA ALA A 523 3.94 14.18 -3.51
C ALA A 523 3.18 12.92 -3.09
N ILE A 524 3.03 12.67 -1.78
CA ILE A 524 2.21 11.56 -1.26
C ILE A 524 0.73 11.80 -1.59
N GLY A 525 0.26 13.03 -1.40
CA GLY A 525 -1.11 13.44 -1.75
C GLY A 525 -1.35 13.52 -3.26
N ALA A 526 -2.61 13.74 -3.64
CA ALA A 526 -3.04 13.89 -5.03
C ALA A 526 -2.30 15.01 -5.80
N GLY A 527 -1.98 14.72 -7.08
CA GLY A 527 -1.49 15.66 -8.09
C GLY A 527 0.03 15.92 -8.09
N ALA A 528 0.48 16.72 -9.06
CA ALA A 528 1.85 17.20 -9.22
C ALA A 528 1.87 18.74 -9.41
N PRO A 529 1.33 19.51 -8.45
CA PRO A 529 0.94 20.91 -8.67
C PRO A 529 2.14 21.85 -8.92
N PHE A 530 3.31 21.54 -8.34
CA PHE A 530 4.53 22.31 -8.58
C PHE A 530 4.96 22.28 -10.06
N ARG A 531 4.91 21.10 -10.70
CA ARG A 531 5.22 20.96 -12.13
C ARG A 531 4.28 21.81 -12.97
N ALA A 532 2.97 21.66 -12.78
CA ALA A 532 1.98 22.39 -13.56
C ALA A 532 2.08 23.92 -13.39
N ILE A 533 2.33 24.42 -12.17
CA ILE A 533 2.57 25.85 -11.95
C ILE A 533 3.84 26.30 -12.68
N ALA A 534 4.95 25.56 -12.57
CA ALA A 534 6.21 25.91 -13.21
C ALA A 534 6.16 25.85 -14.75
N GLU A 535 5.34 24.94 -15.32
CA GLU A 535 5.03 24.89 -16.75
C GLU A 535 4.16 26.08 -17.20
N GLN A 536 3.21 26.52 -16.37
CA GLN A 536 2.26 27.60 -16.70
C GLN A 536 2.83 29.01 -16.55
N ILE A 537 3.51 29.32 -15.44
CA ILE A 537 4.03 30.68 -15.17
C ILE A 537 5.43 30.91 -15.78
N GLY A 538 6.08 29.83 -16.23
CA GLY A 538 7.51 29.79 -16.52
C GLY A 538 8.35 29.49 -15.27
N HIS A 539 9.61 29.13 -15.46
CA HIS A 539 10.55 28.89 -14.35
C HIS A 539 11.99 29.13 -14.81
N ALA A 540 12.88 29.37 -13.86
CA ALA A 540 14.31 29.18 -14.09
C ALA A 540 14.66 27.70 -13.92
N GLU A 541 15.43 27.14 -14.86
CA GLU A 541 15.99 25.78 -14.75
C GLU A 541 17.45 25.86 -14.25
N LEU A 542 17.81 24.97 -13.32
CA LEU A 542 19.18 24.75 -12.86
C LEU A 542 19.58 23.31 -13.23
N SER A 543 20.21 23.16 -14.40
CA SER A 543 20.61 21.88 -14.99
C SER A 543 22.06 21.49 -14.67
N GLU A 544 22.92 22.47 -14.35
CA GLU A 544 24.35 22.27 -14.10
C GLU A 544 24.60 21.58 -12.74
N ILE A 545 24.60 20.24 -12.72
CA ILE A 545 24.83 19.46 -11.50
C ILE A 545 26.29 19.58 -11.02
N ARG A 546 26.53 20.36 -9.97
CA ARG A 546 27.88 20.58 -9.39
C ARG A 546 28.26 19.62 -8.26
N ARG A 547 27.36 18.72 -7.83
CA ARG A 547 27.62 17.74 -6.75
C ARG A 547 28.68 16.70 -7.11
N GLN A 548 28.61 16.13 -8.33
CA GLN A 548 29.51 15.06 -8.76
C GLN A 548 30.84 15.62 -9.27
N ARG A 549 31.94 15.13 -8.67
CA ARG A 549 33.31 15.52 -9.00
C ARG A 549 33.82 14.93 -10.33
N VAL A 550 33.17 13.88 -10.84
CA VAL A 550 33.59 13.16 -12.07
C VAL A 550 32.55 13.36 -13.18
N ASP A 551 33.00 13.73 -14.37
CA ASP A 551 32.12 14.21 -15.45
C ASP A 551 31.10 13.16 -15.92
N TRP A 552 31.50 11.89 -16.10
CA TRP A 552 30.56 10.82 -16.49
C TRP A 552 29.48 10.57 -15.41
N GLN A 553 29.77 10.82 -14.13
CA GLN A 553 28.78 10.72 -13.05
C GLN A 553 27.80 11.90 -13.10
N ARG A 554 28.26 13.07 -13.53
CA ARG A 554 27.42 14.26 -13.77
C ARG A 554 26.49 14.03 -14.96
N GLU A 555 27.04 13.57 -16.09
CA GLU A 555 26.26 13.17 -17.28
C GLU A 555 25.19 12.13 -16.93
N ALA A 556 25.57 11.05 -16.23
CA ALA A 556 24.62 10.03 -15.79
C ALA A 556 23.56 10.58 -14.81
N SER A 557 23.91 11.56 -13.98
CA SER A 557 22.96 12.24 -13.09
C SER A 557 21.95 13.11 -13.86
N VAL A 558 22.38 13.74 -14.97
CA VAL A 558 21.48 14.41 -15.92
C VAL A 558 20.62 13.38 -16.67
N SER A 559 21.16 12.22 -17.07
CA SER A 559 20.37 11.13 -17.66
C SER A 559 19.29 10.62 -16.69
N PHE A 560 19.57 10.50 -15.39
CA PHE A 560 18.55 10.14 -14.41
C PHE A 560 17.47 11.21 -14.24
N ALA A 561 17.84 12.50 -14.25
CA ALA A 561 16.89 13.62 -14.18
C ALA A 561 15.96 13.67 -15.41
N THR A 562 16.55 13.64 -16.61
CA THR A 562 15.85 13.78 -17.91
C THR A 562 15.10 12.52 -18.36
N HIS A 563 14.59 11.74 -17.41
CA HIS A 563 13.90 10.45 -17.55
C HIS A 563 14.70 9.32 -18.22
N LYS A 564 15.90 9.57 -18.75
CA LYS A 564 16.81 8.63 -19.43
C LYS A 564 17.50 7.66 -18.45
N THR A 565 16.73 7.09 -17.52
CA THR A 565 17.22 6.22 -16.44
C THR A 565 18.04 5.04 -16.97
N GLY A 566 17.66 4.47 -18.12
CA GLY A 566 18.42 3.41 -18.77
C GLY A 566 19.78 3.86 -19.34
N GLU A 567 19.93 5.09 -19.81
CA GLU A 567 21.23 5.65 -20.23
C GLU A 567 22.14 5.88 -19.00
N GLY A 568 21.55 6.40 -17.91
CA GLY A 568 22.24 6.58 -16.62
C GLY A 568 22.74 5.25 -16.05
N LEU A 569 21.88 4.23 -15.97
CA LEU A 569 22.30 2.89 -15.53
C LEU A 569 23.38 2.29 -16.46
N ALA A 570 23.26 2.45 -17.77
CA ALA A 570 24.28 1.97 -18.71
C ALA A 570 25.63 2.69 -18.55
N ALA A 571 25.66 3.95 -18.11
CA ALA A 571 26.91 4.63 -17.75
C ALA A 571 27.56 3.99 -16.51
N TYR A 572 26.79 3.73 -15.44
CA TYR A 572 27.28 3.02 -14.26
C TYR A 572 27.74 1.59 -14.58
N GLU A 573 27.04 0.88 -15.48
CA GLU A 573 27.43 -0.46 -15.94
C GLU A 573 28.77 -0.43 -16.70
N ARG A 574 28.95 0.51 -17.65
CA ARG A 574 30.22 0.70 -18.40
C ARG A 574 31.41 1.01 -17.50
N HIS A 575 31.20 1.74 -16.40
CA HIS A 575 32.24 2.06 -15.42
C HIS A 575 32.37 1.01 -14.30
N GLY A 576 31.72 -0.15 -14.42
CA GLY A 576 31.83 -1.26 -13.46
C GLY A 576 31.22 -0.98 -12.10
N ALA A 577 30.35 0.03 -12.00
CA ALA A 577 29.68 0.50 -10.78
C ALA A 577 28.27 -0.10 -10.59
N ILE A 578 27.90 -1.09 -11.41
CA ILE A 578 26.79 -2.02 -11.12
C ILE A 578 27.38 -3.39 -10.81
N ARG A 579 26.90 -4.04 -9.74
CA ARG A 579 27.29 -5.36 -9.27
C ARG A 579 26.11 -6.32 -9.36
N PHE A 580 26.36 -7.52 -9.88
CA PHE A 580 25.38 -8.60 -9.96
C PHE A 580 25.86 -9.82 -9.18
N ASN A 581 25.09 -10.21 -8.17
CA ASN A 581 25.33 -11.36 -7.32
C ASN A 581 24.21 -12.40 -7.53
N ASP A 582 24.45 -13.67 -7.23
CA ASP A 582 23.48 -14.73 -7.54
C ASP A 582 22.17 -14.62 -6.70
N SER A 583 22.22 -13.95 -5.55
CA SER A 583 21.06 -13.65 -4.71
C SER A 583 21.11 -12.24 -4.12
N ARG A 584 19.96 -11.75 -3.63
CA ARG A 584 19.84 -10.52 -2.83
C ARG A 584 20.80 -10.51 -1.64
N GLU A 585 20.96 -11.65 -0.99
CA GLU A 585 21.86 -11.80 0.16
C GLU A 585 23.34 -11.65 -0.23
N GLY A 586 23.76 -12.24 -1.34
CA GLY A 586 25.09 -12.01 -1.90
C GLY A 586 25.34 -10.52 -2.22
N ALA A 587 24.31 -9.82 -2.71
CA ALA A 587 24.37 -8.37 -2.95
C ALA A 587 24.49 -7.54 -1.66
N ARG A 588 23.83 -7.93 -0.55
CA ARG A 588 24.06 -7.30 0.77
C ARG A 588 25.51 -7.53 1.22
N GLY A 589 25.99 -8.78 1.18
CA GLY A 589 27.36 -9.12 1.57
C GLY A 589 28.43 -8.38 0.75
N GLU A 590 28.16 -8.02 -0.51
CA GLU A 590 29.07 -7.17 -1.29
C GLU A 590 29.02 -5.69 -0.87
N ILE A 591 27.84 -5.14 -0.56
CA ILE A 591 27.72 -3.81 0.06
C ILE A 591 28.54 -3.74 1.36
N VAL A 592 28.47 -4.76 2.21
CA VAL A 592 29.22 -4.80 3.48
C VAL A 592 30.73 -4.76 3.25
N ARG A 593 31.23 -5.58 2.32
CA ARG A 593 32.66 -5.61 1.95
C ARG A 593 33.13 -4.26 1.40
N ASP A 594 32.41 -3.71 0.42
CA ASP A 594 32.80 -2.47 -0.24
C ASP A 594 32.68 -1.24 0.69
N TYR A 595 31.68 -1.19 1.57
CA TYR A 595 31.52 -0.15 2.60
C TYR A 595 32.68 -0.14 3.59
N LEU A 596 33.13 -1.32 4.04
CA LEU A 596 34.24 -1.44 4.98
C LEU A 596 35.58 -1.12 4.32
N ALA A 597 35.82 -1.62 3.11
CA ALA A 597 37.01 -1.26 2.32
C ALA A 597 37.09 0.25 2.04
N ASP A 598 35.95 0.93 1.82
CA ASP A 598 35.92 2.38 1.67
C ASP A 598 36.24 3.12 3.00
N ARG A 599 35.74 2.61 4.13
CA ARG A 599 36.04 3.16 5.47
C ARG A 599 37.52 2.99 5.83
N GLU A 600 38.14 1.87 5.47
CA GLU A 600 39.59 1.66 5.62
C GLU A 600 40.41 2.65 4.76
N GLN A 601 40.01 2.85 3.50
CA GLN A 601 40.74 3.70 2.54
C GLN A 601 40.56 5.21 2.77
N ARG A 602 39.42 5.63 3.33
CA ARG A 602 39.07 7.05 3.56
C ARG A 602 38.31 7.21 4.88
N PRO A 603 38.94 7.08 6.06
CA PRO A 603 38.23 7.16 7.35
C PRO A 603 37.31 8.38 7.47
N GLU A 604 37.83 9.57 7.16
CA GLU A 604 37.10 10.86 7.21
C GLU A 604 36.05 11.07 6.10
N GLY A 605 35.98 10.18 5.10
CA GLY A 605 35.02 10.30 3.99
C GLY A 605 33.58 10.01 4.42
N SER A 606 32.62 10.83 3.98
CA SER A 606 31.20 10.60 4.29
C SER A 606 30.60 9.49 3.42
N ARG A 607 29.92 8.54 4.06
CA ARG A 607 29.38 7.32 3.41
C ARG A 607 28.03 6.92 3.98
N VAL A 608 27.19 6.30 3.14
CA VAL A 608 25.93 5.66 3.57
C VAL A 608 25.55 4.51 2.65
N ALA A 609 25.02 3.41 3.21
CA ALA A 609 24.33 2.38 2.44
C ALA A 609 22.82 2.70 2.35
N MET A 610 22.20 2.41 1.21
CA MET A 610 20.80 2.73 0.94
C MET A 610 20.04 1.54 0.37
N ALA A 611 18.83 1.32 0.87
CA ALA A 611 17.87 0.37 0.30
C ALA A 611 16.46 0.97 0.30
N HIS A 612 15.56 0.41 -0.51
CA HIS A 612 14.15 0.82 -0.47
C HIS A 612 13.44 0.27 0.78
N ARG A 613 13.63 -1.03 1.06
CA ARG A 613 12.98 -1.77 2.14
C ARG A 613 13.75 -1.59 3.46
N ARG A 614 13.08 -1.30 4.58
CA ARG A 614 13.78 -1.22 5.88
C ARG A 614 14.32 -2.56 6.37
N ALA A 615 13.75 -3.69 5.94
CA ALA A 615 14.30 -5.00 6.26
C ALA A 615 15.74 -5.15 5.74
N ASP A 616 15.98 -4.73 4.49
CA ASP A 616 17.33 -4.66 3.91
C ASP A 616 18.23 -3.68 4.69
N VAL A 617 17.70 -2.52 5.10
CA VAL A 617 18.44 -1.54 5.92
C VAL A 617 18.87 -2.10 7.28
N ARG A 618 17.96 -2.79 7.99
CA ARG A 618 18.26 -3.46 9.27
C ARG A 618 19.33 -4.55 9.08
N ALA A 619 19.21 -5.36 8.01
CA ALA A 619 20.19 -6.40 7.69
C ALA A 619 21.58 -5.82 7.39
N ILE A 620 21.69 -4.82 6.51
CA ILE A 620 22.98 -4.19 6.16
C ILE A 620 23.61 -3.52 7.40
N ASN A 621 22.82 -2.83 8.24
CA ASN A 621 23.30 -2.28 9.52
C ASN A 621 23.89 -3.38 10.43
N ALA A 622 23.16 -4.48 10.61
CA ALA A 622 23.58 -5.59 11.47
C ALA A 622 24.83 -6.30 10.93
N GLU A 623 24.92 -6.52 9.63
CA GLU A 623 26.06 -7.19 8.98
C GLU A 623 27.33 -6.33 9.06
N ILE A 624 27.27 -5.03 8.69
CA ILE A 624 28.41 -4.11 8.82
C ILE A 624 28.93 -4.08 10.26
N ARG A 625 28.02 -3.97 11.23
CA ARG A 625 28.36 -3.93 12.65
C ARG A 625 28.97 -5.25 13.15
N THR A 626 28.42 -6.39 12.73
CA THR A 626 28.93 -7.72 13.10
C THR A 626 30.34 -7.91 12.55
N THR A 627 30.60 -7.55 11.29
CA THR A 627 31.93 -7.65 10.68
C THR A 627 32.95 -6.72 11.36
N LEU A 628 32.56 -5.51 11.80
CA LEU A 628 33.44 -4.64 12.61
C LEU A 628 33.80 -5.29 13.95
N GLN A 629 32.84 -5.95 14.62
CA GLN A 629 33.10 -6.69 15.86
C GLN A 629 34.01 -7.91 15.65
N GLU A 630 33.82 -8.66 14.56
CA GLU A 630 34.65 -9.84 14.23
C GLU A 630 36.08 -9.48 13.84
N ARG A 631 36.30 -8.27 13.32
CA ARG A 631 37.63 -7.72 13.04
C ARG A 631 38.33 -7.10 14.27
N GLY A 632 37.63 -6.94 15.38
CA GLY A 632 38.13 -6.22 16.55
C GLY A 632 38.22 -4.70 16.35
N GLU A 633 37.38 -4.13 15.47
CA GLU A 633 37.26 -2.68 15.25
C GLU A 633 36.12 -2.03 16.06
N LEU A 634 35.29 -2.85 16.74
CA LEU A 634 34.16 -2.43 17.55
C LEU A 634 34.03 -3.40 18.74
N ALA A 635 33.76 -2.89 19.95
CA ALA A 635 33.61 -3.76 21.13
C ALA A 635 32.40 -4.70 21.00
N ARG A 636 32.53 -5.92 21.56
CA ARG A 636 31.49 -6.98 21.53
C ARG A 636 31.28 -7.57 22.92
N GLY A 637 30.08 -7.40 23.47
CA GLY A 637 29.77 -7.77 24.85
C GLY A 637 30.09 -6.69 25.88
N GLN A 638 29.62 -6.90 27.12
CA GLN A 638 29.62 -5.89 28.19
C GLN A 638 30.96 -5.73 28.92
N GLU A 639 31.92 -6.62 28.66
CA GLU A 639 33.29 -6.52 29.19
C GLU A 639 34.06 -5.39 28.49
N ASP A 640 34.96 -4.74 29.24
CA ASP A 640 35.80 -3.68 28.71
C ASP A 640 36.97 -4.26 27.91
N GLN A 641 36.98 -3.99 26.61
CA GLN A 641 37.98 -4.43 25.64
C GLN A 641 39.07 -3.34 25.42
N GLY A 642 39.25 -2.46 26.42
CA GLY A 642 40.33 -1.49 26.49
C GLY A 642 40.11 -0.34 25.52
N HIS A 643 40.94 -0.27 24.47
CA HIS A 643 40.84 0.81 23.49
C HIS A 643 39.52 0.83 22.68
N LEU A 644 38.80 -0.29 22.62
CA LEU A 644 37.45 -0.37 22.02
C LEU A 644 36.34 0.01 23.02
N GLY A 645 36.65 0.14 24.31
CA GLY A 645 35.67 0.20 25.39
C GLY A 645 34.81 -1.08 25.45
N ARG A 646 33.51 -0.90 25.69
CA ARG A 646 32.52 -1.98 25.89
C ARG A 646 31.28 -1.76 25.04
N GLU A 647 30.51 -2.80 24.82
CA GLU A 647 29.17 -2.71 24.24
C GLU A 647 28.11 -2.56 25.35
N LEU A 648 27.18 -1.61 25.19
CA LEU A 648 26.04 -1.44 26.09
C LEU A 648 24.72 -1.51 25.33
N THR A 649 23.74 -2.20 25.92
CA THR A 649 22.39 -2.33 25.36
C THR A 649 21.47 -1.25 25.94
N TYR A 650 20.90 -0.46 25.05
CA TYR A 650 20.04 0.68 25.36
C TYR A 650 18.62 0.48 24.86
N GLN A 651 17.75 1.35 25.35
CA GLN A 651 16.37 1.42 24.93
C GLN A 651 16.18 2.30 23.70
N THR A 652 15.42 1.82 22.70
CA THR A 652 15.05 2.62 21.52
C THR A 652 13.58 2.41 21.13
N ASN A 653 13.02 3.34 20.35
CA ASN A 653 11.63 3.26 19.85
C ASN A 653 11.37 1.99 19.01
N ASP A 654 12.40 1.43 18.36
CA ASP A 654 12.34 0.17 17.59
C ASP A 654 12.87 -1.04 18.41
N GLY A 655 12.81 -0.96 19.75
CA GLY A 655 13.26 -1.97 20.70
C GLY A 655 14.75 -1.90 21.05
N LYS A 656 15.24 -2.79 21.92
CA LYS A 656 16.64 -2.79 22.40
C LYS A 656 17.65 -2.72 21.26
N ARG A 657 18.69 -1.90 21.44
CA ARG A 657 19.86 -1.82 20.54
C ARG A 657 21.15 -1.83 21.34
N ALA A 658 22.12 -2.60 20.86
CA ALA A 658 23.48 -2.55 21.36
C ALA A 658 24.25 -1.44 20.63
N PHE A 659 24.93 -0.59 21.38
CA PHE A 659 25.83 0.44 20.87
C PHE A 659 27.19 0.33 21.57
N ALA A 660 28.25 0.61 20.84
CA ALA A 660 29.64 0.60 21.29
C ALA A 660 30.38 1.86 20.79
N PRO A 661 31.53 2.24 21.38
CA PRO A 661 32.38 3.31 20.84
C PRO A 661 32.72 3.03 19.37
N GLY A 662 32.52 4.02 18.49
CA GLY A 662 32.66 3.88 17.05
C GLY A 662 31.39 3.49 16.28
N ASP A 663 30.27 3.15 16.95
CA ASP A 663 29.03 2.81 16.25
C ASP A 663 28.48 3.97 15.43
N ARG A 664 28.03 3.69 14.21
CA ARG A 664 27.30 4.65 13.38
C ARG A 664 25.83 4.66 13.77
N ILE A 665 25.25 5.85 13.96
CA ILE A 665 23.88 6.03 14.48
C ILE A 665 23.07 7.03 13.66
N VAL A 666 21.74 6.83 13.62
CA VAL A 666 20.76 7.71 12.99
C VAL A 666 19.69 8.14 13.99
N PHE A 667 19.42 9.43 14.03
CA PHE A 667 18.35 10.02 14.84
C PHE A 667 17.01 9.92 14.10
N LEU A 668 15.94 9.56 14.80
CA LEU A 668 14.63 9.23 14.22
C LEU A 668 13.52 10.21 14.62
N GLN A 669 13.77 11.10 15.58
CA GLN A 669 12.85 12.15 16.03
C GLN A 669 13.58 13.49 16.17
N ASN A 670 12.83 14.59 16.14
CA ASN A 670 13.37 15.93 16.40
C ASN A 670 13.31 16.23 17.90
N ASP A 671 14.42 16.69 18.45
CA ASP A 671 14.58 17.16 19.83
C ASP A 671 15.34 18.50 19.82
N ARG A 672 14.83 19.49 20.55
CA ARG A 672 15.37 20.86 20.53
C ARG A 672 16.48 21.09 21.54
N ASP A 673 16.50 20.33 22.63
CA ASP A 673 17.39 20.57 23.77
C ASP A 673 18.71 19.81 23.57
N LEU A 674 18.63 18.59 23.02
CA LEU A 674 19.75 17.91 22.39
C LEU A 674 20.15 18.58 21.07
N GLY A 675 19.18 19.17 20.36
CA GLY A 675 19.39 19.72 19.00
C GLY A 675 19.63 18.64 17.94
N VAL A 676 18.99 17.47 18.10
CA VAL A 676 19.06 16.32 17.17
C VAL A 676 17.76 16.18 16.38
N LYS A 677 17.84 15.59 15.18
CA LYS A 677 16.84 15.80 14.15
C LYS A 677 16.61 14.52 13.32
N ASN A 678 15.39 14.25 12.87
CA ASN A 678 15.04 13.01 12.18
C ASN A 678 15.77 12.87 10.82
N GLY A 679 16.60 11.84 10.70
CA GLY A 679 17.47 11.59 9.55
C GLY A 679 18.82 12.32 9.61
N MET A 680 19.20 12.84 10.78
CA MET A 680 20.57 13.24 11.11
C MET A 680 21.40 12.00 11.47
N LEU A 681 22.69 12.02 11.09
CA LEU A 681 23.65 10.95 11.37
C LEU A 681 24.71 11.44 12.38
N GLY A 682 25.34 10.47 13.03
CA GLY A 682 26.47 10.70 13.92
C GLY A 682 27.22 9.40 14.22
N THR A 683 28.26 9.52 15.03
CA THR A 683 29.11 8.40 15.48
C THR A 683 29.20 8.42 16.99
N VAL A 684 29.02 7.26 17.63
CA VAL A 684 29.14 7.09 19.08
C VAL A 684 30.60 7.28 19.50
N GLU A 685 30.85 8.15 20.46
CA GLU A 685 32.18 8.37 21.04
C GLU A 685 32.38 7.49 22.29
N THR A 686 31.42 7.52 23.22
CA THR A 686 31.43 6.67 24.42
C THR A 686 30.03 6.23 24.84
N VAL A 687 29.98 5.10 25.56
CA VAL A 687 28.74 4.48 26.05
C VAL A 687 28.77 4.38 27.58
N GLU A 688 27.82 5.05 28.21
CA GLU A 688 27.63 5.12 29.67
C GLU A 688 26.29 4.50 30.08
N ALA A 689 26.12 4.10 31.34
CA ALA A 689 24.86 3.54 31.82
C ALA A 689 23.70 4.54 31.65
N GLY A 690 22.75 4.25 30.75
CA GLY A 690 21.60 5.12 30.45
C GLY A 690 21.89 6.34 29.57
N ARG A 691 23.10 6.49 29.01
CA ARG A 691 23.52 7.67 28.23
C ARG A 691 24.52 7.30 27.13
N ILE A 692 24.38 7.92 25.96
CA ILE A 692 25.31 7.80 24.83
C ILE A 692 25.94 9.17 24.57
N LEU A 693 27.26 9.24 24.47
CA LEU A 693 27.94 10.42 23.93
C LEU A 693 28.18 10.18 22.43
N ALA A 694 27.75 11.14 21.62
CA ALA A 694 27.76 11.02 20.17
C ALA A 694 28.30 12.29 19.52
N ARG A 695 29.13 12.13 18.49
CA ARG A 695 29.57 13.20 17.60
C ARG A 695 28.64 13.28 16.41
N LEU A 696 27.99 14.41 16.22
CA LEU A 696 27.14 14.66 15.04
C LEU A 696 27.99 14.88 13.79
N ASP A 697 27.41 14.58 12.62
CA ASP A 697 28.00 14.97 11.34
C ASP A 697 27.77 16.46 11.02
N GLY A 698 28.72 17.06 10.31
CA GLY A 698 28.66 18.45 9.87
C GLY A 698 29.52 19.40 10.71
N ALA A 699 29.72 20.62 10.19
CA ALA A 699 30.38 21.68 10.93
C ALA A 699 29.46 22.23 12.03
N ALA A 700 30.03 22.63 13.17
CA ALA A 700 29.29 23.37 14.19
C ALA A 700 28.80 24.74 13.67
N ARG A 701 27.82 25.32 14.38
CA ARG A 701 27.25 26.61 14.03
C ARG A 701 28.28 27.72 14.26
N SER A 702 28.75 28.34 13.18
CA SER A 702 29.34 29.69 13.15
C SER A 702 30.29 30.03 14.30
N GLY A 703 31.54 29.56 14.22
CA GLY A 703 32.66 30.09 15.02
C GLY A 703 33.37 29.08 15.94
N GLU A 704 32.87 27.86 16.05
CA GLU A 704 33.56 26.76 16.75
C GLU A 704 34.11 25.76 15.71
N ASP A 705 35.42 25.60 15.65
CA ASP A 705 36.07 24.57 14.81
C ASP A 705 35.88 23.18 15.43
N GLY A 706 34.83 22.48 15.02
CA GLY A 706 34.60 21.10 15.44
C GLY A 706 33.29 20.49 14.93
N ALA A 707 33.22 19.17 15.01
CA ALA A 707 31.98 18.43 14.88
C ALA A 707 31.31 18.34 16.27
N ARG A 708 30.01 18.69 16.36
CA ARG A 708 29.33 18.87 17.65
C ARG A 708 29.13 17.54 18.39
N ALA A 709 29.86 17.37 19.49
CA ALA A 709 29.60 16.33 20.47
C ALA A 709 28.32 16.63 21.26
N ILE A 710 27.52 15.60 21.55
CA ILE A 710 26.25 15.68 22.29
C ILE A 710 26.11 14.54 23.29
N SER A 711 25.24 14.75 24.28
CA SER A 711 24.98 13.83 25.40
C SER A 711 23.53 13.36 25.35
N VAL A 712 23.27 12.21 24.71
CA VAL A 712 21.93 11.62 24.57
C VAL A 712 21.58 10.82 25.83
N THR A 713 20.69 11.35 26.66
CA THR A 713 20.14 10.60 27.81
C THR A 713 19.05 9.66 27.33
N MET A 714 19.29 8.35 27.41
CA MET A 714 18.41 7.31 26.83
C MET A 714 17.10 7.09 27.61
N LYS A 715 16.92 7.80 28.72
CA LYS A 715 15.64 7.95 29.40
C LYS A 715 14.71 8.94 28.68
N ASP A 716 15.29 10.02 28.15
CA ASP A 716 14.55 11.19 27.68
C ASP A 716 14.46 11.21 26.15
N TYR A 717 15.44 10.62 25.44
CA TYR A 717 15.45 10.44 23.99
C TYR A 717 15.76 8.98 23.61
N GLN A 718 14.80 8.30 22.98
CA GLN A 718 14.90 6.88 22.58
C GLN A 718 14.79 6.68 21.05
N ALA A 719 14.62 7.75 20.29
CA ALA A 719 14.41 7.68 18.84
C ALA A 719 15.75 7.57 18.08
N ILE A 720 16.48 6.48 18.25
CA ILE A 720 17.80 6.25 17.66
C ILE A 720 17.95 4.79 17.19
N ASP A 721 18.63 4.56 16.07
CA ASP A 721 18.97 3.22 15.56
C ASP A 721 20.34 3.28 14.86
N HIS A 722 20.87 2.16 14.34
CA HIS A 722 22.13 2.13 13.60
C HIS A 722 22.04 2.90 12.27
N GLY A 723 23.13 3.60 11.91
CA GLY A 723 23.18 4.58 10.83
C GLY A 723 24.16 4.28 9.69
N TYR A 724 24.70 3.06 9.61
CA TYR A 724 25.54 2.65 8.47
C TYR A 724 24.71 2.58 7.17
N ALA A 725 23.48 2.09 7.31
CA ALA A 725 22.46 2.01 6.27
C ALA A 725 21.20 2.82 6.63
N THR A 726 20.52 3.38 5.64
CA THR A 726 19.25 4.10 5.80
C THR A 726 18.35 3.91 4.57
N THR A 727 17.07 4.29 4.64
CA THR A 727 16.17 4.17 3.48
C THR A 727 16.43 5.27 2.44
N ILE A 728 16.22 4.98 1.15
CA ILE A 728 16.33 5.97 0.05
C ILE A 728 15.53 7.24 0.38
N HIS A 729 14.29 7.09 0.87
CA HIS A 729 13.42 8.20 1.30
C HIS A 729 14.05 9.11 2.39
N LYS A 730 14.78 8.56 3.38
CA LYS A 730 15.45 9.36 4.44
C LYS A 730 16.69 10.13 3.94
N ASN A 731 17.17 9.82 2.73
CA ASN A 731 18.30 10.46 2.06
C ASN A 731 17.90 11.53 1.03
N GLN A 732 16.61 11.86 0.88
CA GLN A 732 16.24 13.09 0.17
C GLN A 732 16.87 14.32 0.87
N GLY A 733 17.34 15.29 0.07
CA GLY A 733 18.20 16.39 0.51
C GLY A 733 19.65 16.01 0.89
N ALA A 734 19.94 14.77 1.32
CA ALA A 734 21.27 14.38 1.77
C ALA A 734 22.33 14.39 0.64
N THR A 735 23.58 14.63 1.03
CA THR A 735 24.76 14.51 0.17
C THR A 735 25.87 13.81 0.96
N VAL A 736 26.52 12.83 0.34
CA VAL A 736 27.64 12.04 0.88
C VAL A 736 28.76 11.95 -0.16
N ASP A 737 29.97 11.53 0.22
CA ASP A 737 31.03 11.31 -0.76
C ASP A 737 30.84 9.96 -1.48
N ARG A 738 30.45 8.90 -0.75
CA ARG A 738 30.14 7.55 -1.28
C ARG A 738 28.74 7.05 -0.91
N SER A 739 28.09 6.33 -1.82
CA SER A 739 26.78 5.71 -1.56
C SER A 739 26.62 4.32 -2.17
N PHE A 740 26.26 3.34 -1.35
CA PHE A 740 26.11 1.93 -1.73
C PHE A 740 24.63 1.56 -1.79
N VAL A 741 24.09 1.25 -2.97
CA VAL A 741 22.64 1.14 -3.20
C VAL A 741 22.24 -0.31 -3.45
N LEU A 742 21.41 -0.89 -2.57
CA LEU A 742 20.74 -2.16 -2.86
C LEU A 742 19.50 -1.90 -3.70
N SER A 743 19.45 -2.50 -4.90
CA SER A 743 18.29 -2.42 -5.78
C SER A 743 17.08 -3.20 -5.23
N SER A 744 15.88 -2.86 -5.71
CA SER A 744 14.71 -3.74 -5.56
C SER A 744 13.70 -3.57 -6.67
N GLY A 745 12.96 -4.63 -6.98
CA GLY A 745 11.81 -4.62 -7.89
C GLY A 745 10.64 -3.76 -7.40
N THR A 746 10.72 -3.17 -6.21
CA THR A 746 9.80 -2.13 -5.72
C THR A 746 10.28 -0.70 -6.01
N MET A 747 11.46 -0.51 -6.63
CA MET A 747 11.94 0.79 -7.11
C MET A 747 11.36 1.15 -8.48
N ASP A 748 11.26 2.45 -8.73
CA ASP A 748 10.85 3.10 -9.98
C ASP A 748 11.91 4.15 -10.40
N ARG A 749 11.62 4.96 -11.42
CA ARG A 749 12.54 6.02 -11.88
C ARG A 749 12.87 7.06 -10.80
N HIS A 750 11.88 7.44 -9.98
CA HIS A 750 12.03 8.50 -8.97
C HIS A 750 12.90 8.02 -7.79
N LEU A 751 12.67 6.79 -7.31
CA LEU A 751 13.54 6.14 -6.32
C LEU A 751 14.95 5.91 -6.86
N THR A 752 15.09 5.55 -8.14
CA THR A 752 16.40 5.36 -8.79
C THR A 752 17.17 6.67 -8.90
N TYR A 753 16.54 7.76 -9.36
CA TYR A 753 17.17 9.08 -9.44
C TYR A 753 17.62 9.56 -8.06
N VAL A 754 16.77 9.48 -7.04
CA VAL A 754 17.15 9.88 -5.67
C VAL A 754 18.33 9.02 -5.18
N ALA A 755 18.24 7.70 -5.25
CA ALA A 755 19.30 6.82 -4.74
C ALA A 755 20.66 7.05 -5.43
N MET A 756 20.67 7.14 -6.77
CA MET A 756 21.92 7.22 -7.52
C MET A 756 22.61 8.60 -7.43
N THR A 757 21.93 9.67 -7.04
CA THR A 757 22.48 11.05 -7.09
C THR A 757 22.97 11.63 -5.76
N ARG A 758 22.98 10.87 -4.65
CA ARG A 758 23.39 11.38 -3.33
C ARG A 758 24.91 11.56 -3.16
N HIS A 759 25.73 10.91 -3.99
CA HIS A 759 27.20 10.87 -3.87
C HIS A 759 27.91 12.11 -4.44
N ARG A 760 29.18 12.33 -4.07
CA ARG A 760 30.12 13.27 -4.73
C ARG A 760 31.24 12.58 -5.51
N ASP A 761 31.78 11.47 -4.98
CA ASP A 761 32.92 10.71 -5.56
C ASP A 761 32.46 9.46 -6.34
N GLY A 762 31.28 8.92 -6.01
CA GLY A 762 30.62 7.88 -6.80
C GLY A 762 29.64 7.03 -6.00
N ALA A 763 28.67 6.47 -6.70
CA ALA A 763 27.75 5.46 -6.20
C ALA A 763 28.05 4.08 -6.79
N GLN A 764 27.61 3.04 -6.09
CA GLN A 764 27.61 1.65 -6.56
C GLN A 764 26.21 1.06 -6.38
N LEU A 765 25.71 0.32 -7.38
CA LEU A 765 24.39 -0.30 -7.38
C LEU A 765 24.52 -1.83 -7.38
N TYR A 766 23.89 -2.50 -6.42
CA TYR A 766 24.00 -3.94 -6.21
C TYR A 766 22.66 -4.65 -6.48
N ALA A 767 22.69 -5.76 -7.22
CA ALA A 767 21.52 -6.49 -7.67
C ALA A 767 21.67 -8.00 -7.53
N GLY A 768 20.64 -8.65 -6.98
CA GLY A 768 20.54 -10.11 -6.95
C GLY A 768 19.88 -10.66 -8.22
N ARG A 769 20.41 -11.77 -8.76
CA ARG A 769 19.87 -12.45 -9.96
C ARG A 769 18.54 -13.18 -9.72
N ASP A 770 18.23 -13.43 -8.45
CA ASP A 770 16.93 -13.87 -7.96
C ASP A 770 15.81 -12.85 -8.22
N GLU A 771 16.09 -11.54 -8.10
CA GLU A 771 15.15 -10.46 -8.41
C GLU A 771 15.34 -9.90 -9.83
N PHE A 772 16.58 -9.89 -10.35
CA PHE A 772 16.96 -9.27 -11.63
C PHE A 772 17.88 -10.16 -12.48
N LYS A 773 17.30 -10.91 -13.42
CA LYS A 773 18.04 -11.87 -14.29
C LYS A 773 19.27 -11.25 -14.98
N ASP A 774 19.13 -10.03 -15.49
CA ASP A 774 20.18 -9.28 -16.20
C ASP A 774 20.02 -7.75 -16.06
N GLY A 775 20.98 -6.99 -16.61
CA GLY A 775 20.98 -5.53 -16.66
C GLY A 775 19.79 -4.93 -17.42
N LYS A 776 19.18 -5.66 -18.35
CA LYS A 776 18.00 -5.20 -19.10
C LYS A 776 16.72 -5.34 -18.26
N ALA A 777 16.60 -6.40 -17.47
CA ALA A 777 15.53 -6.57 -16.49
C ALA A 777 15.62 -5.53 -15.36
N LEU A 778 16.83 -5.30 -14.83
CA LEU A 778 17.11 -4.23 -13.87
C LEU A 778 16.74 -2.86 -14.45
N SER A 779 17.29 -2.50 -15.61
CA SER A 779 17.06 -1.21 -16.27
C SER A 779 15.59 -0.98 -16.64
N SER A 780 14.92 -1.99 -17.20
CA SER A 780 13.47 -1.93 -17.50
C SER A 780 12.63 -1.67 -16.25
N ARG A 781 12.98 -2.27 -15.10
CA ARG A 781 12.23 -2.08 -13.86
C ARG A 781 12.50 -0.74 -13.21
N LEU A 782 13.77 -0.35 -13.08
CA LEU A 782 14.18 0.91 -12.46
C LEU A 782 13.83 2.12 -13.33
N SER A 783 13.66 1.97 -14.65
CA SER A 783 13.17 3.04 -15.54
C SER A 783 11.64 3.18 -15.57
N ARG A 784 10.89 2.43 -14.74
CA ARG A 784 9.41 2.48 -14.75
C ARG A 784 8.91 3.88 -14.38
N ALA A 785 8.01 4.42 -15.20
CA ALA A 785 7.34 5.68 -14.93
C ALA A 785 6.40 5.60 -13.71
N GLY A 786 6.53 6.59 -12.82
CA GLY A 786 5.71 6.79 -11.62
C GLY A 786 5.14 8.21 -11.52
N VAL A 787 5.02 8.92 -12.65
CA VAL A 787 4.58 10.33 -12.72
C VAL A 787 3.19 10.48 -12.09
N LYS A 788 2.99 11.53 -11.29
CA LYS A 788 1.63 11.95 -10.90
C LYS A 788 1.04 12.87 -11.96
N GLU A 789 -0.06 12.39 -12.55
CA GLU A 789 -0.93 13.14 -13.44
C GLU A 789 -1.77 14.16 -12.64
N THR A 790 -2.01 15.34 -13.22
CA THR A 790 -2.86 16.43 -12.72
C THR A 790 -3.99 16.70 -13.71
N THR A 791 -5.11 17.28 -13.25
CA THR A 791 -6.22 17.64 -14.15
C THR A 791 -5.79 18.68 -15.19
N LEU A 792 -4.74 19.45 -14.91
CA LEU A 792 -4.18 20.47 -15.79
C LEU A 792 -3.52 19.88 -17.03
N ASP A 793 -2.96 18.65 -16.95
CA ASP A 793 -2.40 17.93 -18.11
C ASP A 793 -3.46 17.70 -19.22
N TYR A 794 -4.75 17.71 -18.84
CA TYR A 794 -5.89 17.46 -19.73
C TYR A 794 -6.71 18.73 -20.04
N ALA A 795 -6.25 19.91 -19.60
CA ALA A 795 -7.04 21.14 -19.67
C ALA A 795 -7.48 21.52 -21.11
N ARG A 796 -6.65 21.25 -22.12
CA ARG A 796 -7.00 21.48 -23.54
C ARG A 796 -8.10 20.52 -24.02
N ASP A 797 -7.86 19.22 -23.85
CA ASP A 797 -8.80 18.12 -24.16
C ASP A 797 -10.18 18.29 -23.46
N PHE A 798 -10.19 18.98 -22.31
CA PHE A 798 -11.37 19.33 -21.52
C PHE A 798 -12.07 20.62 -21.98
N SER A 799 -11.33 21.70 -22.24
CA SER A 799 -11.87 22.98 -22.73
C SER A 799 -12.48 22.85 -24.13
N GLU A 800 -11.84 22.10 -25.03
CA GLU A 800 -12.38 21.76 -26.36
C GLU A 800 -13.72 21.02 -26.24
N ARG A 801 -13.83 20.05 -25.31
CA ARG A 801 -15.08 19.31 -25.05
C ARG A 801 -16.19 20.13 -24.41
N ARG A 802 -15.88 21.28 -23.80
CA ARG A 802 -16.88 22.27 -23.36
C ARG A 802 -17.17 23.38 -24.39
N GLY A 803 -16.49 23.38 -25.54
CA GLY A 803 -16.60 24.45 -26.53
C GLY A 803 -15.95 25.77 -26.10
N VAL A 804 -15.13 25.76 -25.04
CA VAL A 804 -14.40 26.94 -24.55
C VAL A 804 -13.06 27.04 -25.28
N ALA A 805 -13.14 27.22 -26.60
CA ALA A 805 -11.99 27.59 -27.42
C ALA A 805 -11.88 29.12 -27.43
N GLU A 806 -10.87 29.66 -26.77
CA GLU A 806 -10.61 31.10 -26.78
C GLU A 806 -10.28 31.58 -28.19
N GLN A 807 -11.12 32.42 -28.77
CA GLN A 807 -10.65 33.39 -29.75
C GLN A 807 -9.99 34.54 -28.99
N PRO A 808 -8.75 34.95 -29.33
CA PRO A 808 -8.04 35.97 -28.56
C PRO A 808 -8.78 37.32 -28.57
N GLY A 809 -9.31 37.71 -27.40
CA GLY A 809 -9.80 39.07 -27.14
C GLY A 809 -11.31 39.30 -27.24
N ILE A 810 -12.08 38.72 -26.30
CA ILE A 810 -13.27 39.35 -25.69
C ILE A 810 -13.22 39.07 -24.18
N SER A 811 -13.39 40.11 -23.36
CA SER A 811 -13.48 39.98 -21.90
C SER A 811 -14.87 39.49 -21.51
N SER A 812 -14.96 38.46 -20.67
CA SER A 812 -16.23 37.98 -20.09
C SER A 812 -16.46 38.57 -18.69
N GLU A 813 -17.29 39.60 -18.61
CA GLU A 813 -17.91 39.99 -17.34
C GLU A 813 -18.89 38.89 -16.90
N ILE A 814 -18.61 38.26 -15.76
CA ILE A 814 -19.56 37.39 -15.06
C ILE A 814 -19.66 37.92 -13.63
N GLU A 815 -20.67 38.74 -13.37
CA GLU A 815 -21.00 39.15 -12.01
C GLU A 815 -21.41 37.92 -11.19
N ILE A 816 -20.81 37.77 -10.00
CA ILE A 816 -21.19 36.73 -9.03
C ILE A 816 -22.29 37.32 -8.13
N PRO A 817 -23.54 36.80 -8.17
CA PRO A 817 -24.62 37.31 -7.32
C PRO A 817 -24.31 37.07 -5.84
N ARG A 818 -24.00 38.14 -5.10
CA ARG A 818 -23.83 38.10 -3.64
C ARG A 818 -25.20 38.18 -2.96
N ASP A 819 -25.92 37.06 -2.89
CA ASP A 819 -27.14 37.03 -2.09
C ASP A 819 -26.81 36.99 -0.58
N ARG A 820 -27.48 37.83 0.19
CA ARG A 820 -27.30 37.94 1.64
C ARG A 820 -28.63 38.22 2.32
N THR A 821 -28.88 37.42 3.35
CA THR A 821 -29.77 37.67 4.51
C THR A 821 -31.30 37.55 4.38
N HIS A 822 -31.82 36.69 5.26
CA HIS A 822 -33.05 36.81 6.06
C HIS A 822 -34.43 36.97 5.39
N VAL A 823 -35.20 35.88 5.49
CA VAL A 823 -36.66 35.86 5.42
C VAL A 823 -37.30 36.78 6.48
N ARG A 824 -38.13 37.75 6.04
CA ARG A 824 -39.49 37.98 6.63
C ARG A 824 -40.41 38.83 5.74
N MET A 825 -41.49 38.19 5.27
CA MET A 825 -42.80 38.72 4.80
C MET A 825 -42.95 40.23 4.48
N GLU A 826 -43.36 40.52 3.24
CA GLU A 826 -43.99 41.80 2.88
C GLU A 826 -45.38 41.99 3.52
N ARG A 827 -45.77 43.26 3.75
CA ARG A 827 -47.12 43.72 3.38
C ARG A 827 -47.20 45.25 3.21
N GLN A 828 -47.84 45.64 2.10
CA GLN A 828 -48.53 46.91 1.85
C GLN A 828 -47.73 48.24 1.75
N ALA A 829 -47.58 48.64 0.48
CA ALA A 829 -48.26 49.82 -0.10
C ALA A 829 -47.64 51.24 -0.01
N GLN A 830 -47.07 51.62 -1.18
CA GLN A 830 -47.38 52.84 -1.95
C GLN A 830 -46.97 54.25 -1.47
N ARG A 831 -46.63 55.05 -2.51
CA ARG A 831 -46.57 56.53 -2.63
C ARG A 831 -45.26 57.21 -2.19
N PRO A 832 -44.90 58.34 -2.84
CA PRO A 832 -43.52 58.50 -3.33
C PRO A 832 -42.86 59.84 -2.99
N SER A 833 -41.57 59.95 -3.36
CA SER A 833 -40.84 61.13 -3.87
C SER A 833 -41.10 62.52 -3.23
N MET A 834 -40.03 63.18 -2.79
CA MET A 834 -39.54 64.44 -3.38
C MET A 834 -38.11 64.77 -2.89
N GLU A 835 -37.30 65.19 -3.87
CA GLU A 835 -36.12 66.09 -3.91
C GLU A 835 -35.40 66.64 -2.64
N SER A 836 -34.15 67.08 -2.89
CA SER A 836 -33.32 68.04 -2.11
C SER A 836 -32.69 67.54 -0.79
N GLU A 837 -31.50 68.01 -0.35
CA GLU A 837 -30.42 68.75 -1.03
C GLU A 837 -29.05 68.55 -0.33
N LYS A 838 -27.99 69.04 -1.00
CA LYS A 838 -26.63 69.42 -0.54
C LYS A 838 -26.24 69.28 0.95
N GLY A 839 -25.05 68.70 1.15
CA GLY A 839 -24.20 68.80 2.36
C GLY A 839 -23.15 67.67 2.30
N GLY A 840 -21.84 67.91 2.24
CA GLY A 840 -21.07 69.02 2.83
C GLY A 840 -20.77 68.62 4.27
N GLU A 841 -19.67 67.97 4.64
CA GLU A 841 -18.24 68.12 4.32
C GLU A 841 -17.53 68.08 5.69
N ASP A 842 -16.51 67.23 5.77
CA ASP A 842 -15.26 67.45 6.49
C ASP A 842 -15.06 67.24 8.02
N LEU A 843 -13.80 66.89 8.31
CA LEU A 843 -13.05 67.00 9.58
C LEU A 843 -13.68 66.36 10.85
N ALA A 844 -13.29 65.15 11.27
CA ALA A 844 -11.97 64.73 11.75
C ALA A 844 -11.41 65.54 12.94
N ARG A 845 -11.22 64.86 14.09
CA ARG A 845 -9.93 64.89 14.82
C ARG A 845 -9.80 63.81 15.90
N GLU A 846 -8.55 63.53 16.25
CA GLU A 846 -8.14 62.59 17.29
C GLU A 846 -8.43 63.11 18.71
N ASN A 847 -8.59 62.19 19.65
CA ASN A 847 -7.77 62.05 20.89
C ASN A 847 -8.19 60.72 21.55
N ARG A 848 -7.35 59.75 21.90
CA ARG A 848 -5.98 59.68 22.47
C ARG A 848 -5.95 59.79 24.01
N ALA A 849 -5.36 58.76 24.60
CA ALA A 849 -4.72 58.66 25.93
C ALA A 849 -5.53 58.30 27.20
N GLU A 850 -4.98 57.28 27.89
CA GLU A 850 -4.72 57.18 29.34
C GLU A 850 -5.86 56.93 30.35
N ASP A 851 -5.95 55.67 30.75
CA ASP A 851 -5.68 55.15 32.11
C ASP A 851 -6.11 55.95 33.35
N LEU A 852 -6.80 55.26 34.28
CA LEU A 852 -6.20 54.86 35.57
C LEU A 852 -7.09 53.85 36.33
N ALA A 853 -6.46 52.96 37.10
CA ALA A 853 -7.14 51.99 37.98
C ALA A 853 -7.43 52.58 39.39
N PRO A 854 -8.18 51.89 40.27
CA PRO A 854 -7.49 50.93 41.15
C PRO A 854 -8.26 49.64 41.52
N ASP A 855 -7.52 48.63 41.99
CA ASP A 855 -8.02 47.37 42.56
C ASP A 855 -8.51 47.53 44.02
N ARG A 856 -9.63 46.86 44.39
CA ARG A 856 -9.66 45.86 45.48
C ARG A 856 -11.00 45.14 45.70
N GLN A 857 -11.02 43.88 45.25
CA GLN A 857 -11.59 42.71 45.91
C GLN A 857 -12.70 42.88 46.98
N ARG A 858 -13.88 42.30 46.72
CA ARG A 858 -14.55 41.41 47.71
C ARG A 858 -15.41 40.33 47.03
N ARG A 859 -15.29 39.09 47.49
CA ARG A 859 -15.92 37.89 46.90
C ARG A 859 -17.34 37.65 47.41
N SER A 860 -18.11 36.95 46.56
CA SER A 860 -19.21 36.02 46.88
C SER A 860 -20.47 36.55 47.59
N ARG A 861 -21.56 36.61 46.81
CA ARG A 861 -22.97 36.57 47.22
C ARG A 861 -23.73 35.82 46.11
N PHE A 862 -24.69 34.94 46.37
CA PHE A 862 -25.25 34.43 47.63
C PHE A 862 -25.43 32.91 47.58
N ALA A 863 -25.60 32.28 48.74
CA ALA A 863 -25.82 30.83 48.89
C ALA A 863 -26.89 30.54 49.95
N GLY A 864 -27.54 29.37 49.85
CA GLY A 864 -28.51 28.85 50.81
C GLY A 864 -29.43 27.79 50.16
N LEU A 865 -29.79 26.66 50.79
CA LEU A 865 -29.40 26.14 52.10
C LEU A 865 -29.08 24.63 52.05
N LYS A 866 -27.97 24.29 52.74
CA LYS A 866 -27.74 23.19 53.70
C LYS A 866 -27.93 21.70 53.30
N LEU A 867 -27.00 20.88 53.82
CA LEU A 867 -27.08 19.43 53.96
C LEU A 867 -27.57 19.06 55.37
N ASP A 868 -27.91 17.78 55.58
CA ASP A 868 -27.34 17.03 56.72
C ASP A 868 -27.29 15.50 56.48
N ARG A 869 -26.73 14.71 57.43
CA ARG A 869 -26.47 13.26 57.34
C ARG A 869 -27.18 12.41 58.41
N GLY A 870 -27.60 11.19 58.01
CA GLY A 870 -27.93 10.02 58.85
C GLY A 870 -28.29 8.85 57.92
N VAL A 871 -27.79 7.61 57.97
CA VAL A 871 -27.34 6.66 59.03
C VAL A 871 -28.49 5.89 59.70
N ALA A 872 -28.43 4.55 59.61
CA ALA A 872 -29.35 3.54 60.18
C ALA A 872 -30.80 3.51 59.59
N ALA A 873 -31.53 2.38 59.51
CA ALA A 873 -31.17 0.95 59.62
C ALA A 873 -32.30 0.05 59.02
N GLU A 874 -31.98 -1.24 58.84
CA GLU A 874 -32.87 -2.43 58.85
C GLU A 874 -34.25 -2.46 58.14
N GLY A 875 -34.32 -3.29 57.08
CA GLY A 875 -35.11 -4.54 57.13
C GLY A 875 -36.61 -4.55 56.78
N ARG A 876 -36.96 -5.22 55.66
CA ARG A 876 -37.68 -6.52 55.68
C ARG A 876 -37.90 -7.14 54.27
N GLN A 877 -37.71 -8.46 54.22
CA GLN A 877 -38.23 -9.42 53.22
C GLN A 877 -39.65 -9.89 53.64
N PRO A 878 -40.30 -10.87 52.95
CA PRO A 878 -40.53 -11.06 51.51
C PRO A 878 -42.03 -11.38 51.23
N ARG A 879 -42.38 -11.70 49.96
CA ARG A 879 -43.28 -12.80 49.48
C ARG A 879 -43.53 -12.62 47.98
N ASP A 880 -43.31 -13.62 47.12
CA ASP A 880 -43.98 -14.94 46.96
C ASP A 880 -45.33 -14.85 46.24
N GLY A 881 -45.50 -15.66 45.18
CA GLY A 881 -46.68 -15.70 44.33
C GLY A 881 -46.35 -16.31 42.96
N ALA A 882 -46.53 -17.62 42.82
CA ALA A 882 -46.27 -18.39 41.60
C ALA A 882 -47.60 -18.91 40.99
N GLU A 883 -47.49 -19.95 40.15
CA GLU A 883 -48.60 -20.77 39.60
C GLU A 883 -49.42 -20.16 38.45
N THR A 884 -50.13 -20.96 37.63
CA THR A 884 -49.70 -22.00 36.66
C THR A 884 -50.89 -22.32 35.71
N ALA A 885 -50.82 -23.39 34.91
CA ALA A 885 -51.87 -23.92 34.00
C ALA A 885 -52.12 -23.08 32.73
N GLN A 886 -52.48 -23.58 31.54
CA GLN A 886 -52.50 -24.89 30.84
C GLN A 886 -53.74 -24.82 29.91
N GLU A 887 -53.60 -25.16 28.62
CA GLU A 887 -54.34 -26.25 27.94
C GLU A 887 -54.28 -26.16 26.39
N ARG A 888 -54.76 -27.22 25.71
CA ARG A 888 -54.95 -27.37 24.26
C ARG A 888 -56.27 -28.12 24.00
N PRO A 889 -57.00 -27.81 22.91
CA PRO A 889 -57.34 -28.85 21.92
C PRO A 889 -57.01 -28.38 20.47
N GLN A 890 -56.53 -29.18 19.51
CA GLN A 890 -56.96 -30.46 18.87
C GLN A 890 -57.80 -30.32 17.57
N ARG A 891 -57.11 -30.46 16.42
CA ARG A 891 -57.42 -31.24 15.18
C ARG A 891 -58.71 -31.02 14.32
N ALA A 892 -58.56 -31.47 13.05
CA ALA A 892 -59.58 -31.83 12.04
C ALA A 892 -60.34 -30.68 11.31
N GLU A 893 -60.83 -30.82 10.06
CA GLU A 893 -60.33 -31.51 8.85
C GLU A 893 -61.10 -31.03 7.58
N GLN A 894 -60.66 -31.43 6.37
CA GLN A 894 -61.40 -31.51 5.08
C GLN A 894 -62.02 -30.27 4.36
N ARG A 895 -61.38 -29.91 3.23
CA ARG A 895 -61.91 -29.81 1.84
C ARG A 895 -63.35 -29.28 1.55
N GLN A 896 -63.44 -28.34 0.59
CA GLN A 896 -64.14 -28.57 -0.70
C GLN A 896 -63.67 -27.61 -1.83
N HIS A 897 -64.30 -27.62 -3.01
CA HIS A 897 -63.77 -27.04 -4.28
C HIS A 897 -64.75 -26.14 -5.06
N GLY A 898 -64.22 -25.01 -5.57
CA GLY A 898 -64.18 -24.68 -7.02
C GLY A 898 -65.45 -24.24 -7.78
N MET A 899 -65.24 -23.72 -9.00
CA MET A 899 -66.03 -23.99 -10.22
C MET A 899 -65.45 -23.34 -11.49
N PHE A 900 -65.23 -24.17 -12.53
CA PHE A 900 -65.25 -23.90 -14.01
C PHE A 900 -64.40 -22.80 -14.67
N ALA A 901 -63.97 -22.90 -15.94
CA ALA A 901 -63.91 -24.00 -16.93
C ALA A 901 -62.67 -23.78 -17.84
N GLY A 902 -61.96 -24.80 -18.32
CA GLY A 902 -62.26 -25.57 -19.57
C GLY A 902 -61.26 -25.17 -20.67
N LEU A 903 -60.83 -25.93 -21.69
CA LEU A 903 -61.01 -27.27 -22.32
C LEU A 903 -59.55 -27.72 -22.76
N GLN A 904 -59.11 -28.78 -23.46
CA GLN A 904 -59.39 -30.17 -23.95
C GLN A 904 -58.08 -30.57 -24.73
N LEU A 905 -57.68 -31.75 -25.27
CA LEU A 905 -57.86 -33.23 -25.29
C LEU A 905 -56.64 -33.72 -26.17
N ASN A 906 -56.02 -34.90 -26.18
CA ASN A 906 -56.03 -36.20 -25.46
C ASN A 906 -54.58 -36.81 -25.61
N VAL A 907 -54.05 -37.89 -25.00
CA VAL A 907 -54.44 -39.32 -24.83
C VAL A 907 -54.44 -40.08 -26.19
N ASP A 908 -53.85 -41.26 -26.43
CA ASP A 908 -53.42 -42.46 -25.64
C ASP A 908 -51.90 -42.81 -25.86
N ARG A 909 -51.13 -43.56 -25.05
CA ARG A 909 -51.16 -44.92 -24.40
C ARG A 909 -50.74 -46.13 -25.27
N GLY A 910 -49.92 -47.00 -24.66
CA GLY A 910 -49.64 -48.40 -25.04
C GLY A 910 -48.36 -48.61 -25.88
N ALA A 911 -47.73 -49.78 -25.94
CA ALA A 911 -47.34 -50.82 -24.96
C ALA A 911 -46.76 -52.05 -25.73
N ALA A 912 -45.90 -52.84 -25.08
CA ALA A 912 -45.47 -54.21 -25.44
C ALA A 912 -44.60 -54.47 -26.70
N GLN A 913 -43.42 -55.07 -26.43
CA GLN A 913 -42.80 -56.25 -27.08
C GLN A 913 -42.92 -56.51 -28.61
N GLY A 914 -41.78 -56.81 -29.26
CA GLY A 914 -41.70 -58.03 -30.10
C GLY A 914 -40.86 -58.02 -31.40
N LEU A 915 -39.77 -58.79 -31.39
CA LEU A 915 -39.28 -59.67 -32.48
C LEU A 915 -38.90 -59.15 -33.90
N ARG A 916 -37.60 -59.29 -34.19
CA ARG A 916 -36.96 -60.00 -35.33
C ARG A 916 -37.27 -59.66 -36.81
N GLU A 917 -36.17 -59.26 -37.49
CA GLU A 917 -35.61 -59.87 -38.72
C GLU A 917 -36.25 -59.69 -40.12
N ALA A 918 -35.52 -58.88 -40.92
CA ALA A 918 -34.82 -59.29 -42.16
C ALA A 918 -35.56 -59.40 -43.52
N SER A 919 -34.87 -58.85 -44.54
CA SER A 919 -34.92 -59.20 -45.99
C SER A 919 -36.26 -59.03 -46.74
N ALA A 920 -36.30 -58.86 -48.07
CA ALA A 920 -35.37 -58.32 -49.07
C ALA A 920 -36.19 -58.03 -50.35
N ASP A 921 -35.63 -57.34 -51.35
CA ASP A 921 -35.23 -57.89 -52.66
C ASP A 921 -35.10 -56.78 -53.74
N ALA A 922 -34.88 -57.14 -55.01
CA ALA A 922 -34.11 -56.33 -55.94
C ALA A 922 -34.78 -55.92 -57.28
N ARG A 923 -34.32 -54.76 -57.81
CA ARG A 923 -34.04 -54.47 -59.25
C ARG A 923 -35.26 -54.26 -60.20
N PRO A 924 -35.08 -53.84 -61.49
CA PRO A 924 -33.84 -53.63 -62.26
C PRO A 924 -33.67 -52.29 -63.06
N GLU A 925 -32.41 -51.98 -63.40
CA GLU A 925 -31.91 -51.38 -64.69
C GLU A 925 -32.39 -49.96 -65.15
N ARG A 926 -31.71 -49.22 -66.06
CA ARG A 926 -30.56 -49.53 -66.96
C ARG A 926 -29.70 -48.29 -67.34
N GLU A 927 -28.50 -48.54 -67.91
CA GLU A 927 -27.66 -47.67 -68.77
C GLU A 927 -27.12 -46.35 -68.16
N GLY A 928 -25.88 -45.87 -68.43
CA GLY A 928 -24.71 -46.34 -69.19
C GLY A 928 -23.66 -45.20 -69.25
N SER A 929 -22.39 -45.33 -69.63
CA SER A 929 -21.52 -46.47 -69.98
C SER A 929 -20.04 -46.00 -69.96
N LEU A 930 -19.09 -46.89 -69.60
CA LEU A 930 -17.72 -47.08 -70.14
C LEU A 930 -16.78 -47.75 -69.10
N ARG A 931 -15.63 -48.28 -69.57
CA ARG A 931 -14.89 -49.40 -68.92
C ARG A 931 -13.35 -49.16 -68.83
N PRO A 932 -12.54 -50.08 -68.22
CA PRO A 932 -11.28 -49.74 -67.53
C PRO A 932 -10.04 -50.16 -68.37
N PRO A 933 -8.82 -50.44 -67.83
CA PRO A 933 -8.56 -51.63 -66.98
C PRO A 933 -7.45 -51.57 -65.91
N SER A 934 -7.43 -52.61 -65.05
CA SER A 934 -6.24 -53.25 -64.43
C SER A 934 -5.33 -52.46 -63.46
N ALA A 935 -4.66 -53.21 -62.56
CA ALA A 935 -3.71 -52.70 -61.58
C ALA A 935 -2.28 -53.19 -61.88
N SER A 936 -1.26 -52.37 -61.57
CA SER A 936 -0.06 -52.79 -60.79
C SER A 936 1.06 -51.74 -60.85
N ALA A 937 1.54 -51.32 -59.68
CA ALA A 937 2.92 -50.89 -59.42
C ALA A 937 3.10 -50.74 -57.90
N ARG A 938 4.29 -51.06 -57.37
CA ARG A 938 4.72 -50.63 -56.04
C ARG A 938 5.61 -49.42 -56.19
N GLU A 939 5.35 -48.35 -55.46
CA GLU A 939 6.38 -47.40 -55.05
C GLU A 939 5.93 -46.68 -53.77
N ALA A 940 6.87 -46.40 -52.87
CA ALA A 940 6.58 -45.83 -51.56
C ALA A 940 6.98 -44.35 -51.52
N PRO A 941 6.11 -43.43 -51.05
CA PRO A 941 6.50 -42.04 -50.83
C PRO A 941 7.45 -41.92 -49.64
N ALA A 942 8.51 -41.12 -49.80
CA ALA A 942 9.49 -40.86 -48.75
C ALA A 942 8.96 -39.94 -47.63
N GLN A 943 9.70 -39.91 -46.52
CA GLN A 943 9.53 -38.92 -45.46
C GLN A 943 9.71 -37.49 -46.02
N ALA A 944 8.72 -36.62 -45.81
CA ALA A 944 8.85 -35.18 -46.08
C ALA A 944 9.20 -34.43 -44.78
N LYS A 945 10.19 -33.52 -44.85
CA LYS A 945 10.64 -32.72 -43.70
C LYS A 945 9.82 -31.45 -43.52
N SER A 946 10.03 -30.82 -42.37
CA SER A 946 9.40 -29.58 -41.90
C SER A 946 9.55 -28.36 -42.82
N GLY A 947 8.58 -27.45 -42.71
CA GLY A 947 8.87 -26.02 -42.62
C GLY A 947 9.19 -25.26 -43.91
N GLN A 948 8.23 -25.14 -44.83
CA GLN A 948 8.15 -23.99 -45.74
C GLN A 948 6.71 -23.74 -46.22
N GLU A 949 6.11 -22.62 -45.82
CA GLU A 949 4.83 -22.15 -46.39
C GLU A 949 4.99 -21.87 -47.89
N ARG A 950 4.00 -22.21 -48.71
CA ARG A 950 3.98 -21.80 -50.11
C ARG A 950 3.60 -20.31 -50.18
N PRO A 951 4.23 -19.48 -51.03
CA PRO A 951 3.92 -18.05 -51.12
C PRO A 951 2.44 -17.72 -51.38
N ALA A 952 1.69 -18.62 -52.02
CA ALA A 952 0.26 -18.47 -52.27
C ALA A 952 -0.60 -18.48 -50.98
N ASP A 953 -0.23 -19.29 -49.98
CA ASP A 953 -1.05 -19.49 -48.77
C ASP A 953 -1.06 -18.24 -47.86
N ARG A 954 -0.03 -17.39 -47.96
CA ARG A 954 0.08 -16.11 -47.24
C ARG A 954 -0.98 -15.10 -47.67
N LEU A 955 -1.45 -15.15 -48.92
CA LEU A 955 -2.41 -14.20 -49.50
C LEU A 955 -3.88 -14.58 -49.24
N ARG A 956 -4.18 -15.84 -48.89
CA ARG A 956 -5.53 -16.27 -48.51
C ARG A 956 -5.94 -15.61 -47.19
N GLN A 957 -7.17 -15.11 -47.07
CA GLN A 957 -7.71 -14.62 -45.79
C GLN A 957 -8.07 -15.80 -44.85
N PRO A 958 -7.88 -15.67 -43.52
CA PRO A 958 -8.18 -16.74 -42.56
C PRO A 958 -9.70 -16.88 -42.37
N SER A 959 -10.18 -18.13 -42.37
CA SER A 959 -11.59 -18.46 -42.15
C SER A 959 -12.09 -18.01 -40.78
N GLU A 960 -13.40 -18.02 -40.61
CA GLU A 960 -14.04 -17.72 -39.32
C GLU A 960 -13.70 -18.76 -38.24
N PHE A 961 -13.48 -20.02 -38.63
CA PHE A 961 -13.02 -21.08 -37.74
C PHE A 961 -11.58 -20.83 -37.28
N GLU A 962 -10.66 -20.57 -38.21
CA GLU A 962 -9.25 -20.22 -37.90
C GLU A 962 -9.14 -18.99 -37.00
N ARG A 963 -9.95 -17.94 -37.24
CA ARG A 963 -10.03 -16.74 -36.39
C ARG A 963 -10.65 -16.99 -35.01
N SER A 964 -11.40 -18.08 -34.83
CA SER A 964 -12.00 -18.46 -33.54
C SER A 964 -11.09 -19.41 -32.76
N VAL A 965 -10.34 -20.27 -33.46
CA VAL A 965 -9.20 -21.03 -32.91
C VAL A 965 -8.14 -20.08 -32.36
N ASP A 966 -7.73 -19.04 -33.09
CA ASP A 966 -6.72 -18.08 -32.58
C ASP A 966 -7.21 -17.30 -31.34
N ARG A 967 -8.49 -16.92 -31.29
CA ARG A 967 -9.09 -16.26 -30.11
C ARG A 967 -9.10 -17.18 -28.90
N PHE A 968 -9.53 -18.43 -29.06
CA PHE A 968 -9.46 -19.44 -28.00
C PHE A 968 -8.02 -19.65 -27.53
N ALA A 969 -7.08 -19.77 -28.45
CA ALA A 969 -5.68 -19.98 -28.13
C ALA A 969 -5.08 -18.81 -27.34
N ARG A 970 -5.32 -17.56 -27.74
CA ARG A 970 -4.86 -16.37 -27.01
C ARG A 970 -5.38 -16.32 -25.58
N ALA A 971 -6.68 -16.59 -25.38
CA ALA A 971 -7.30 -16.60 -24.06
C ALA A 971 -6.76 -17.75 -23.19
N TRP A 972 -6.54 -18.93 -23.78
CA TRP A 972 -5.93 -20.07 -23.10
C TRP A 972 -4.49 -19.75 -22.67
N SER A 973 -3.62 -19.31 -23.59
CA SER A 973 -2.25 -18.91 -23.25
C SER A 973 -2.19 -17.78 -22.22
N ALA A 974 -3.21 -16.91 -22.14
CA ALA A 974 -3.29 -15.86 -21.13
C ALA A 974 -3.61 -16.40 -19.72
N ALA A 975 -4.51 -17.38 -19.61
CA ALA A 975 -4.80 -18.06 -18.35
C ALA A 975 -3.63 -18.95 -17.90
N GLU A 976 -3.13 -19.82 -18.78
CA GLU A 976 -2.06 -20.80 -18.50
C GLU A 976 -0.76 -20.13 -18.03
N ARG A 977 -0.43 -18.94 -18.56
CA ARG A 977 0.72 -18.16 -18.07
C ARG A 977 0.56 -17.72 -16.60
N MET A 978 -0.64 -17.37 -16.16
CA MET A 978 -0.85 -17.05 -14.74
C MET A 978 -0.61 -18.29 -13.87
N GLU A 979 -1.20 -19.43 -14.23
CA GLU A 979 -1.03 -20.67 -13.47
C GLU A 979 0.44 -21.13 -13.42
N ARG A 980 1.16 -21.07 -14.54
CA ARG A 980 2.58 -21.40 -14.64
C ARG A 980 3.47 -20.45 -13.84
N ASP A 981 3.13 -19.16 -13.82
CA ASP A 981 3.89 -18.13 -13.09
C ASP A 981 3.45 -18.03 -11.60
N GLY A 982 2.62 -18.97 -11.12
CA GLY A 982 2.18 -19.09 -9.71
C GLY A 982 1.08 -18.11 -9.29
N LEU A 983 0.41 -17.47 -10.25
CA LEU A 983 -0.57 -16.40 -10.05
C LEU A 983 -2.01 -16.91 -10.26
N PRO A 984 -3.00 -16.40 -9.51
CA PRO A 984 -4.40 -16.76 -9.72
C PRO A 984 -4.90 -16.20 -11.06
N VAL A 985 -5.47 -17.06 -11.91
CA VAL A 985 -6.17 -16.64 -13.14
C VAL A 985 -7.30 -15.68 -12.75
N LEU A 986 -7.30 -14.49 -13.36
CA LEU A 986 -8.30 -13.45 -13.11
C LEU A 986 -9.67 -13.87 -13.65
N ASP A 987 -10.75 -13.49 -12.99
CA ASP A 987 -12.10 -13.85 -13.45
C ASP A 987 -12.46 -13.21 -14.81
N SER A 988 -11.81 -12.10 -15.17
CA SER A 988 -11.84 -11.54 -16.53
C SER A 988 -11.22 -12.49 -17.57
N GLN A 989 -10.09 -13.13 -17.26
CA GLN A 989 -9.44 -14.11 -18.14
C GLN A 989 -10.24 -15.42 -18.20
N LYS A 990 -10.84 -15.87 -17.08
CA LYS A 990 -11.77 -17.02 -17.06
C LYS A 990 -12.99 -16.74 -17.94
N ALA A 991 -13.59 -15.56 -17.82
CA ALA A 991 -14.73 -15.14 -18.64
C ALA A 991 -14.35 -14.96 -20.13
N GLU A 992 -13.16 -14.43 -20.44
CA GLU A 992 -12.65 -14.34 -21.81
C GLU A 992 -12.45 -15.73 -22.42
N LEU A 993 -11.82 -16.66 -21.71
CA LEU A 993 -11.62 -18.04 -22.16
C LEU A 993 -12.95 -18.78 -22.35
N GLN A 994 -13.90 -18.62 -21.41
CA GLN A 994 -15.25 -19.17 -21.54
C GLN A 994 -15.98 -18.62 -22.77
N LYS A 995 -15.90 -17.30 -23.01
CA LYS A 995 -16.50 -16.61 -24.16
C LYS A 995 -15.85 -17.01 -25.48
N ALA A 996 -14.53 -17.16 -25.51
CA ALA A 996 -13.79 -17.64 -26.68
C ALA A 996 -14.11 -19.11 -26.99
N GLY A 997 -14.29 -19.95 -25.96
CA GLY A 997 -14.77 -21.34 -26.11
C GLY A 997 -16.18 -21.41 -26.69
N GLN A 998 -17.11 -20.59 -26.18
CA GLN A 998 -18.46 -20.47 -26.74
C GLN A 998 -18.44 -20.02 -28.21
N GLN A 999 -17.59 -19.05 -28.57
CA GLN A 999 -17.45 -18.60 -29.96
C GLN A 999 -16.85 -19.66 -30.88
N LEU A 1000 -15.88 -20.46 -30.39
CA LEU A 1000 -15.32 -21.59 -31.14
C LEU A 1000 -16.36 -22.70 -31.35
N ASP A 1001 -17.16 -23.03 -30.33
CA ASP A 1001 -18.26 -24.00 -30.44
C ASP A 1001 -19.43 -23.48 -31.32
N GLN A 1002 -19.68 -22.17 -31.38
CA GLN A 1002 -20.67 -21.57 -32.29
C GLN A 1002 -20.30 -21.78 -33.77
N VAL A 1003 -19.03 -21.64 -34.12
CA VAL A 1003 -18.57 -21.86 -35.51
C VAL A 1003 -18.52 -23.36 -35.86
N ARG A 1004 -18.17 -24.24 -34.90
CA ARG A 1004 -18.17 -25.69 -35.09
C ARG A 1004 -18.37 -26.41 -33.75
N SER A 1005 -19.58 -26.91 -33.51
CA SER A 1005 -19.99 -27.53 -32.24
C SER A 1005 -18.99 -28.57 -31.70
N GLY A 1006 -18.65 -28.46 -30.42
CA GLY A 1006 -17.75 -29.35 -29.69
C GLY A 1006 -16.25 -29.07 -29.89
N SER A 1007 -15.89 -28.07 -30.70
CA SER A 1007 -14.51 -27.68 -30.99
C SER A 1007 -13.72 -27.22 -29.77
N ALA A 1008 -14.32 -26.53 -28.80
CA ALA A 1008 -13.62 -26.12 -27.59
C ALA A 1008 -13.21 -27.34 -26.73
N ARG A 1009 -14.09 -28.33 -26.59
CA ARG A 1009 -13.78 -29.60 -25.91
C ARG A 1009 -12.76 -30.43 -26.68
N LEU A 1010 -12.86 -30.45 -28.00
CA LEU A 1010 -11.94 -31.15 -28.89
C LEU A 1010 -10.53 -30.56 -28.81
N MET A 1011 -10.39 -29.23 -28.74
CA MET A 1011 -9.11 -28.55 -28.53
C MET A 1011 -8.46 -28.96 -27.19
N VAL A 1012 -9.23 -28.93 -26.10
CA VAL A 1012 -8.74 -29.35 -24.77
C VAL A 1012 -8.36 -30.83 -24.74
N SER A 1013 -9.11 -31.69 -25.44
CA SER A 1013 -8.78 -33.11 -25.57
C SER A 1013 -7.54 -33.33 -26.44
N ALA A 1014 -7.34 -32.56 -27.52
CA ALA A 1014 -6.15 -32.64 -28.34
C ALA A 1014 -4.90 -32.22 -27.54
N MET A 1015 -4.92 -31.09 -26.84
CA MET A 1015 -3.80 -30.66 -25.97
C MET A 1015 -3.44 -31.69 -24.88
N ARG A 1016 -4.41 -32.47 -24.38
CA ARG A 1016 -4.17 -33.52 -23.38
C ARG A 1016 -3.47 -34.77 -23.94
N HIS A 1017 -3.66 -35.10 -25.21
CA HIS A 1017 -3.22 -36.38 -25.78
C HIS A 1017 -2.25 -36.25 -26.98
N ASP A 1018 -2.02 -35.03 -27.48
CA ASP A 1018 -1.11 -34.71 -28.58
C ASP A 1018 -0.11 -33.62 -28.14
N PRO A 1019 1.15 -33.98 -27.83
CA PRO A 1019 2.18 -33.03 -27.40
C PRO A 1019 2.49 -31.93 -28.44
N GLU A 1020 2.31 -32.18 -29.74
CA GLU A 1020 2.49 -31.12 -30.76
C GLU A 1020 1.41 -30.04 -30.61
N THR A 1021 0.18 -30.44 -30.30
CA THR A 1021 -0.94 -29.51 -30.07
C THR A 1021 -0.73 -28.69 -28.79
N ALA A 1022 -0.24 -29.32 -27.72
CA ALA A 1022 0.10 -28.61 -26.48
C ALA A 1022 1.23 -27.58 -26.69
N HIS A 1023 2.31 -27.97 -27.38
CA HIS A 1023 3.41 -27.08 -27.72
C HIS A 1023 2.98 -25.94 -28.65
N ALA A 1024 2.11 -26.22 -29.63
CA ALA A 1024 1.56 -25.22 -30.53
C ALA A 1024 0.69 -24.18 -29.81
N MET A 1025 0.00 -24.56 -28.73
CA MET A 1025 -0.84 -23.64 -27.94
C MET A 1025 -0.01 -22.53 -27.27
N THR A 1026 1.16 -22.89 -26.73
CA THR A 1026 1.97 -22.03 -25.84
C THR A 1026 3.13 -21.34 -26.55
N GLU A 1027 3.87 -22.06 -27.41
CA GLU A 1027 5.15 -21.57 -27.96
C GLU A 1027 5.03 -21.03 -29.41
N LEU A 1028 3.97 -21.37 -30.15
CA LEU A 1028 3.72 -20.84 -31.50
C LEU A 1028 2.80 -19.62 -31.49
N SER A 1029 2.83 -18.85 -32.58
CA SER A 1029 1.98 -17.66 -32.74
C SER A 1029 1.45 -17.50 -34.18
N GLY A 1030 0.55 -16.52 -34.37
CA GLY A 1030 0.00 -16.19 -35.69
C GLY A 1030 -0.68 -17.37 -36.39
N ARG A 1031 -0.51 -17.47 -37.72
CA ARG A 1031 -1.11 -18.56 -38.52
C ARG A 1031 -0.50 -19.92 -38.24
N GLU A 1032 0.79 -19.98 -37.90
CA GLU A 1032 1.50 -21.25 -37.68
C GLU A 1032 0.90 -22.01 -36.51
N ARG A 1033 0.64 -21.32 -35.38
CA ARG A 1033 -0.16 -21.87 -34.28
C ARG A 1033 -1.52 -22.38 -34.74
N VAL A 1034 -2.27 -21.56 -35.47
CA VAL A 1034 -3.64 -21.91 -35.88
C VAL A 1034 -3.66 -23.15 -36.78
N GLY A 1035 -2.73 -23.25 -37.73
CA GLY A 1035 -2.58 -24.43 -38.59
C GLY A 1035 -2.28 -25.70 -37.80
N GLN A 1036 -1.34 -25.64 -36.86
CA GLN A 1036 -0.99 -26.78 -36.00
C GLN A 1036 -2.13 -27.17 -35.06
N LEU A 1037 -2.80 -26.21 -34.41
CA LEU A 1037 -3.95 -26.48 -33.55
C LEU A 1037 -5.13 -27.11 -34.32
N VAL A 1038 -5.42 -26.64 -35.55
CA VAL A 1038 -6.46 -27.24 -36.40
C VAL A 1038 -6.08 -28.67 -36.82
N ALA A 1039 -4.82 -28.90 -37.22
CA ALA A 1039 -4.34 -30.25 -37.54
C ALA A 1039 -4.45 -31.18 -36.32
N GLY A 1040 -4.06 -30.71 -35.13
CA GLY A 1040 -4.20 -31.41 -33.86
C GLY A 1040 -5.64 -31.79 -33.52
N MET A 1041 -6.58 -30.85 -33.64
CA MET A 1041 -8.01 -31.11 -33.46
C MET A 1041 -8.56 -32.16 -34.44
N ASP A 1042 -8.11 -32.14 -35.69
CA ASP A 1042 -8.56 -33.09 -36.70
C ASP A 1042 -7.92 -34.49 -36.51
N ARG A 1043 -6.66 -34.56 -36.03
CA ARG A 1043 -6.03 -35.82 -35.54
C ARG A 1043 -6.78 -36.40 -34.35
N GLU A 1044 -7.07 -35.59 -33.33
CA GLU A 1044 -7.83 -36.03 -32.15
C GLU A 1044 -9.25 -36.47 -32.52
N ARG A 1045 -9.93 -35.82 -33.50
CA ARG A 1045 -11.23 -36.30 -33.97
C ARG A 1045 -11.15 -37.64 -34.68
N ALA A 1046 -10.08 -37.89 -35.44
CA ALA A 1046 -9.83 -39.21 -36.04
C ALA A 1046 -9.58 -40.28 -34.97
N MET A 1047 -8.77 -39.98 -33.93
CA MET A 1047 -8.56 -40.88 -32.80
C MET A 1047 -9.84 -41.14 -32.00
N GLN A 1048 -10.68 -40.13 -31.77
CA GLN A 1048 -11.98 -40.30 -31.11
C GLN A 1048 -12.99 -41.12 -31.94
N ALA A 1049 -12.79 -41.27 -33.25
CA ALA A 1049 -13.64 -42.15 -34.06
C ALA A 1049 -13.38 -43.65 -33.79
N ASP A 1050 -12.17 -44.03 -33.37
CA ASP A 1050 -11.80 -45.42 -33.08
C ASP A 1050 -12.36 -45.89 -31.72
N PRO A 1051 -13.24 -46.91 -31.67
CA PRO A 1051 -13.76 -47.44 -30.41
C PRO A 1051 -12.70 -48.01 -29.48
N THR A 1052 -11.58 -48.49 -30.02
CA THR A 1052 -10.44 -49.05 -29.28
C THR A 1052 -9.78 -47.96 -28.45
N VAL A 1053 -9.45 -46.82 -29.08
CA VAL A 1053 -8.83 -45.66 -28.41
C VAL A 1053 -9.79 -45.07 -27.35
N ARG A 1054 -11.10 -45.06 -27.61
CA ARG A 1054 -12.10 -44.65 -26.61
C ARG A 1054 -12.13 -45.61 -25.42
N ALA A 1055 -12.07 -46.93 -25.64
CA ALA A 1055 -12.01 -47.93 -24.58
C ALA A 1055 -10.70 -47.86 -23.78
N ASP A 1056 -9.54 -47.68 -24.42
CA ASP A 1056 -8.24 -47.54 -23.77
C ASP A 1056 -8.21 -46.34 -22.80
N ARG A 1057 -8.58 -45.15 -23.31
CA ARG A 1057 -8.62 -43.92 -22.50
C ARG A 1057 -9.65 -44.02 -21.37
N PHE A 1058 -10.75 -44.76 -21.58
CA PHE A 1058 -11.75 -45.02 -20.55
C PHE A 1058 -11.19 -45.89 -19.41
N VAL A 1059 -10.51 -47.00 -19.72
CA VAL A 1059 -9.90 -47.90 -18.72
C VAL A 1059 -8.85 -47.16 -17.90
N GLN A 1060 -7.95 -46.41 -18.55
CA GLN A 1060 -6.90 -45.63 -17.87
C GLN A 1060 -7.50 -44.60 -16.88
N HIS A 1061 -8.50 -43.82 -17.32
CA HIS A 1061 -9.12 -42.80 -16.47
C HIS A 1061 -9.93 -43.42 -15.32
N TRP A 1062 -10.54 -44.60 -15.52
CA TRP A 1062 -11.22 -45.33 -14.43
C TRP A 1062 -10.24 -45.81 -13.36
N GLN A 1063 -9.10 -46.40 -13.78
CA GLN A 1063 -8.04 -46.85 -12.88
C GLN A 1063 -7.45 -45.69 -12.07
N GLN A 1064 -7.28 -44.52 -12.68
CA GLN A 1064 -6.85 -43.30 -11.98
C GLN A 1064 -7.83 -42.90 -10.87
N LEU A 1065 -9.14 -42.83 -11.17
CA LEU A 1065 -10.15 -42.42 -10.19
C LEU A 1065 -10.38 -43.46 -9.09
N ASP A 1066 -10.33 -44.76 -9.37
CA ASP A 1066 -10.42 -45.75 -8.29
C ASP A 1066 -9.15 -45.73 -7.41
N GLY A 1067 -7.98 -45.49 -7.98
CA GLY A 1067 -6.74 -45.27 -7.21
C GLY A 1067 -6.79 -44.03 -6.30
N GLU A 1068 -7.49 -42.96 -6.70
CA GLU A 1068 -7.76 -41.80 -5.84
C GLU A 1068 -8.80 -42.13 -4.77
N ARG A 1069 -9.90 -42.78 -5.15
CA ARG A 1069 -10.97 -43.26 -4.25
C ARG A 1069 -10.44 -44.19 -3.15
N GLN A 1070 -9.48 -45.06 -3.48
CA GLN A 1070 -8.80 -45.94 -2.53
C GLN A 1070 -7.89 -45.18 -1.54
N ARG A 1071 -7.35 -44.00 -1.89
CA ARG A 1071 -6.55 -43.19 -0.96
C ARG A 1071 -7.40 -42.41 0.04
N LEU A 1072 -8.65 -42.09 -0.32
CA LEU A 1072 -9.59 -41.32 0.50
C LEU A 1072 -10.29 -42.20 1.54
N HIS A 1073 -9.66 -42.49 2.67
CA HIS A 1073 -10.21 -43.35 3.74
C HIS A 1073 -10.64 -42.57 5.01
N GLY A 1074 -11.71 -43.03 5.68
CA GLY A 1074 -12.25 -42.39 6.90
C GLY A 1074 -13.28 -41.28 6.64
N TRP A 1075 -14.03 -40.89 7.70
CA TRP A 1075 -15.20 -40.00 7.60
C TRP A 1075 -14.85 -38.60 7.07
N GLN A 1076 -13.66 -38.10 7.40
CA GLN A 1076 -13.20 -36.74 7.09
C GLN A 1076 -13.05 -36.50 5.57
N HIS A 1077 -13.02 -37.57 4.78
CA HIS A 1077 -12.91 -37.54 3.33
C HIS A 1077 -14.19 -37.96 2.59
N ASP A 1078 -15.33 -38.11 3.28
CA ASP A 1078 -16.57 -38.61 2.67
C ASP A 1078 -17.11 -37.68 1.57
N GLU A 1079 -16.96 -36.36 1.70
CA GLU A 1079 -17.34 -35.42 0.64
C GLU A 1079 -16.40 -35.52 -0.58
N ALA A 1080 -15.09 -35.64 -0.36
CA ALA A 1080 -14.10 -35.80 -1.42
C ALA A 1080 -14.29 -37.14 -2.15
N ARG A 1081 -14.47 -38.24 -1.41
CA ARG A 1081 -14.79 -39.57 -1.97
C ARG A 1081 -16.13 -39.51 -2.74
N GLY A 1082 -17.12 -38.79 -2.22
CA GLY A 1082 -18.38 -38.54 -2.91
C GLY A 1082 -18.24 -37.84 -4.25
N LYS A 1083 -17.33 -36.86 -4.37
CA LYS A 1083 -16.99 -36.18 -5.64
C LYS A 1083 -16.32 -37.13 -6.63
N VAL A 1084 -15.32 -37.90 -6.21
CA VAL A 1084 -14.65 -38.92 -7.05
C VAL A 1084 -15.65 -39.99 -7.52
N GLU A 1085 -16.47 -40.55 -6.63
CA GLU A 1085 -17.52 -41.51 -7.02
C GLU A 1085 -18.57 -40.89 -7.96
N GLY A 1086 -18.85 -39.59 -7.86
CA GLY A 1086 -19.73 -38.87 -8.78
C GLY A 1086 -19.14 -38.77 -10.20
N GLN A 1087 -17.84 -38.55 -10.32
CA GLN A 1087 -17.14 -38.59 -11.61
C GLN A 1087 -17.15 -40.01 -12.19
N MET A 1088 -16.90 -41.03 -11.38
CA MET A 1088 -16.95 -42.44 -11.81
C MET A 1088 -18.36 -42.86 -12.28
N ARG A 1089 -19.44 -42.50 -11.57
CA ARG A 1089 -20.82 -42.73 -12.06
C ARG A 1089 -21.08 -42.03 -13.39
N THR A 1090 -20.56 -40.81 -13.56
CA THR A 1090 -20.67 -40.04 -14.81
C THR A 1090 -19.95 -40.74 -15.98
N MET A 1091 -18.79 -41.35 -15.73
CA MET A 1091 -18.07 -42.18 -16.70
C MET A 1091 -18.84 -43.46 -17.05
N ALA A 1092 -19.30 -44.22 -16.06
CA ALA A 1092 -20.08 -45.45 -16.31
C ALA A 1092 -21.33 -45.14 -17.15
N GLY A 1093 -22.09 -44.11 -16.79
CA GLY A 1093 -23.23 -43.63 -17.57
C GLY A 1093 -22.88 -43.01 -18.93
N ALA A 1094 -21.60 -42.78 -19.24
CA ALA A 1094 -21.14 -42.43 -20.59
C ALA A 1094 -20.79 -43.68 -21.42
N LEU A 1095 -20.19 -44.71 -20.80
CA LEU A 1095 -19.92 -46.00 -21.44
C LEU A 1095 -21.22 -46.72 -21.86
N GLU A 1096 -22.28 -46.63 -21.04
CA GLU A 1096 -23.60 -47.17 -21.41
C GLU A 1096 -24.18 -46.54 -22.70
N ARG A 1097 -23.67 -45.37 -23.12
CA ARG A 1097 -24.05 -44.68 -24.36
C ARG A 1097 -23.11 -44.93 -25.55
N ASP A 1098 -22.06 -45.75 -25.39
CA ASP A 1098 -21.18 -46.18 -26.47
C ASP A 1098 -21.07 -47.72 -26.52
N PRO A 1099 -21.97 -48.41 -27.24
CA PRO A 1099 -21.97 -49.88 -27.31
C PRO A 1099 -20.70 -50.50 -27.93
N GLN A 1100 -19.93 -49.74 -28.71
CA GLN A 1100 -18.69 -50.25 -29.30
C GLN A 1100 -17.55 -50.22 -28.28
N ALA A 1101 -17.43 -49.13 -27.53
CA ALA A 1101 -16.48 -49.06 -26.42
C ALA A 1101 -16.89 -50.00 -25.27
N GLU A 1102 -18.18 -50.12 -24.93
CA GLU A 1102 -18.68 -51.03 -23.88
C GLU A 1102 -18.21 -52.47 -24.10
N SER A 1103 -18.34 -52.98 -25.32
CA SER A 1103 -17.91 -54.33 -25.70
C SER A 1103 -16.39 -54.57 -25.50
N ILE A 1104 -15.57 -53.59 -25.86
CA ILE A 1104 -14.09 -53.64 -25.71
C ILE A 1104 -13.67 -53.47 -24.25
N VAL A 1105 -14.36 -52.63 -23.48
CA VAL A 1105 -14.14 -52.48 -22.04
C VAL A 1105 -14.60 -53.75 -21.28
N ARG A 1106 -15.66 -54.41 -21.75
CA ARG A 1106 -16.22 -55.63 -21.15
C ARG A 1106 -15.28 -56.83 -21.21
N SER A 1107 -14.55 -57.00 -22.32
CA SER A 1107 -13.51 -58.05 -22.43
C SER A 1107 -12.31 -57.77 -21.51
N ARG A 1108 -12.12 -56.52 -21.07
CA ARG A 1108 -11.06 -56.04 -20.16
C ARG A 1108 -11.54 -55.84 -18.72
N SER A 1109 -12.69 -56.42 -18.34
CA SER A 1109 -13.31 -56.33 -17.01
C SER A 1109 -12.36 -56.59 -15.82
N GLN A 1110 -11.36 -57.46 -15.98
CA GLN A 1110 -10.36 -57.74 -14.95
C GLN A 1110 -9.47 -56.53 -14.62
N GLU A 1111 -9.13 -55.70 -15.61
CA GLU A 1111 -8.35 -54.47 -15.45
C GLU A 1111 -9.10 -53.37 -14.66
N LEU A 1112 -10.42 -53.54 -14.49
CA LEU A 1112 -11.30 -52.63 -13.75
C LEU A 1112 -11.66 -53.17 -12.35
N GLY A 1113 -11.05 -54.27 -11.90
CA GLY A 1113 -11.37 -54.91 -10.62
C GLY A 1113 -12.68 -55.71 -10.62
N ILE A 1114 -13.22 -56.07 -11.79
CA ILE A 1114 -14.48 -56.83 -11.92
C ILE A 1114 -14.16 -58.29 -12.26
N SER A 1115 -14.20 -59.15 -11.24
CA SER A 1115 -13.87 -60.58 -11.35
C SER A 1115 -14.95 -61.45 -12.02
N HIS A 1116 -16.19 -60.95 -12.13
CA HIS A 1116 -17.28 -61.66 -12.82
C HIS A 1116 -18.35 -60.69 -13.35
N VAL A 1117 -18.51 -60.65 -14.69
CA VAL A 1117 -19.64 -59.99 -15.36
C VAL A 1117 -20.63 -61.08 -15.80
N ARG A 1118 -21.89 -60.98 -15.39
CA ARG A 1118 -22.93 -61.94 -15.83
C ARG A 1118 -23.21 -61.77 -17.32
N GLN A 1119 -23.48 -62.86 -18.04
CA GLN A 1119 -23.65 -62.84 -19.50
C GLN A 1119 -24.71 -61.85 -19.99
N GLU A 1120 -25.78 -61.64 -19.22
CA GLU A 1120 -26.90 -60.73 -19.54
C GLU A 1120 -26.72 -59.29 -19.01
N GLN A 1121 -25.56 -58.92 -18.47
CA GLN A 1121 -25.36 -57.61 -17.82
C GLN A 1121 -24.28 -56.76 -18.51
N ASN A 1122 -24.64 -55.51 -18.80
CA ASN A 1122 -23.76 -54.44 -19.28
C ASN A 1122 -22.75 -54.06 -18.18
N ILE A 1123 -21.48 -53.88 -18.54
CA ILE A 1123 -20.41 -53.66 -17.55
C ILE A 1123 -20.57 -52.36 -16.77
N ALA A 1124 -21.05 -51.28 -17.40
CA ALA A 1124 -21.26 -49.99 -16.74
C ALA A 1124 -22.20 -50.08 -15.52
N ARG A 1125 -23.19 -50.99 -15.57
CA ARG A 1125 -24.12 -51.21 -14.46
C ARG A 1125 -23.50 -52.00 -13.31
N GLU A 1126 -22.58 -52.94 -13.57
CA GLU A 1126 -21.85 -53.61 -12.46
C GLU A 1126 -20.78 -52.70 -11.86
N MET A 1127 -20.17 -51.82 -12.65
CA MET A 1127 -19.29 -50.74 -12.17
C MET A 1127 -20.03 -49.83 -11.18
N GLU A 1128 -21.24 -49.37 -11.50
CA GLU A 1128 -22.07 -48.58 -10.57
C GLU A 1128 -22.51 -49.37 -9.31
N ARG A 1129 -22.70 -50.69 -9.43
CA ARG A 1129 -23.00 -51.57 -8.28
C ARG A 1129 -21.80 -51.79 -7.37
N GLN A 1130 -20.56 -51.80 -7.89
CA GLN A 1130 -19.36 -51.76 -7.05
C GLN A 1130 -19.22 -50.42 -6.31
N LEU A 1131 -19.51 -49.29 -6.96
CA LEU A 1131 -19.50 -47.98 -6.30
C LEU A 1131 -20.49 -47.91 -5.13
N THR A 1132 -21.70 -48.49 -5.27
CA THR A 1132 -22.71 -48.49 -4.20
C THR A 1132 -22.45 -49.49 -3.07
N ARG A 1133 -21.88 -50.67 -3.37
CA ARG A 1133 -21.51 -51.68 -2.36
C ARG A 1133 -20.44 -51.22 -1.36
N GLY A 1134 -19.61 -50.24 -1.72
CA GLY A 1134 -18.60 -49.68 -0.81
C GLY A 1134 -19.20 -49.08 0.48
N ARG A 1135 -20.48 -48.66 0.47
CA ARG A 1135 -21.14 -48.03 1.62
C ARG A 1135 -21.58 -48.99 2.72
N SER A 1136 -21.74 -50.29 2.45
CA SER A 1136 -22.31 -51.22 3.43
C SER A 1136 -21.29 -51.91 4.35
N LEU A 1137 -19.98 -51.77 4.09
CA LEU A 1137 -18.92 -52.38 4.90
C LEU A 1137 -18.42 -51.49 6.06
N GLY A 1138 -18.87 -50.23 6.13
CA GLY A 1138 -18.48 -49.26 7.16
C GLY A 1138 -19.37 -49.20 8.41
N LEU A 1139 -20.22 -50.21 8.62
CA LEU A 1139 -21.21 -50.25 9.74
C LEU A 1139 -21.08 -51.49 10.65
N GLU A 1140 -20.09 -52.36 10.42
CA GLU A 1140 -19.83 -53.58 11.21
C GLU A 1140 -18.36 -53.71 11.68
N ARG A 1141 -17.69 -52.58 11.97
CA ARG A 1141 -16.38 -52.51 12.64
C ARG A 1141 -16.26 -51.28 13.54
#